data_AF-A0A937T6Q3-F1
#
_entry.id   AF-A0A937T6Q3-F1
#
_cell.length_a   1.000
_cell.length_b   1.000
_cell.length_c   1.000
_cell.angle_alpha   90.00
_cell.angle_beta   90.00
_cell.angle_gamma   90.00
#
_symmetry.space_group_name_H-M   'P 1'
#
loop_
_entity.id
_entity.type
_entity.pdbx_description
1 polymer ?
#
loop_
_entity_poly.entity_id
_entity_poly.type
_entity_poly.pdbx_seq_one_letter_code
_entity_poly.pdbx_strand_id
1 'polypeptide(L)'
;MPLPAWIRRLLWANEESRWRRRRKRRRDEEVQLYVTRLEERRLLSGYGVVGPTVDIVDTTNVQFTGSGLDDSFTLGAQEVEGVKYLTHNIEPDGDLVSQFDLDADEQGEQRLEVSTITGLLIDGGLGNDSVTFGGDNAFDFSSAASVMVAAETISQTQPLSVSGLTALDGFVESGEITSQITLDADNDFNTLAVLAKGDATIRETKTETVTVTGLVLDSGNATLRGGTFLLVPYDPTNLEGVYQAATVRIDGATLGGSGSVQGNVTMTSAAGAIAPGASAGILSIDGDVTFDTSGQFSVDINGVGDAGTDYDQLLVTGSERTVSLNDATLDITTTGLAKAGRGDSIVLIENVEATSSVVPAFNGLAEGDTILIDGKPFSISYVGGTHDNDVVLTFDQTPEFTATGNISIAIVNGRLIVTDDTGPVLDVAADDLNDLTINGGPGADKLVVNSSGGNPIPWGGLTFNGGSGDDLLSMDLLADPGNLTSAPITFNGGSGGETNGDSLEVLNTPNVADTGSKYITTPDDPDNSGRIVVSPGGGGNANEMTINFTGLEPTTLSGTGPLSVEVAIDDVTTLELREDTVQSGDGWNILDGDSTYEELTFRGYNTLNVTSGTGAEIITLSSLDTADPGDGVLEALSTVNLDGDNTAGTDTSADVFNIQAAPSGVTLNLKGGGGNDIFNLGDASNLIAGLDGTIDVDGEGGTADVLHIIDTGNSSATTDGVITSTAVTGLGMAVGVTYDNTLESPAVSLGSGADQFNVQSTDSNVAVLVNAGGGADNVTLGNATNGVDGILNVVTVDGQAGHDTLTLDDRNDGSDADAITLTAPGGGIDGRVANGATNFFGAGGLVDLASMISLTIQGGSALTVTDGAVLGLDTAIDNSAGNYSIQAGAVAGSGGPWDLSLDAGTNSLSVGQIGTSIAADDINQVALSGDAGIALKASIYTGADASNNAGSVQINDSVTLAAHVTVDTTDNGGGTDGNVAFSNAVVDDGNNRGLTITAGEGSVSLAVVGADTGTGNGAIGALSIGGNDVSFTGNVEASSISVATVQSGVDDDSISIAAVTLDANGGNISFASDDIDINPSASLVSTGASGATVTFTAE
;
A
#
# COMPACT_ATOMS: atom_id res chain seq x y z
N MET A 1 27.10 73.10 -69.49
CA MET A 1 27.27 73.74 -70.83
C MET A 1 27.81 72.69 -71.81
N PRO A 2 27.60 72.86 -73.14
CA PRO A 2 27.48 71.76 -74.09
C PRO A 2 28.73 71.62 -75.01
N LEU A 3 28.86 70.64 -75.91
CA LEU A 3 28.16 70.57 -77.20
C LEU A 3 28.11 69.15 -77.84
N PRO A 4 27.15 68.89 -78.75
CA PRO A 4 26.89 67.56 -79.31
C PRO A 4 27.26 67.42 -80.81
N ALA A 5 26.89 66.25 -81.35
CA ALA A 5 26.39 66.05 -82.72
C ALA A 5 27.30 66.39 -83.92
N TRP A 6 28.11 65.42 -84.37
CA TRP A 6 28.30 65.17 -85.83
C TRP A 6 28.98 63.85 -86.23
N ILE A 7 29.34 62.91 -85.35
CA ILE A 7 29.74 61.54 -85.79
C ILE A 7 28.49 60.71 -86.14
N ARG A 8 27.80 61.18 -87.18
CA ARG A 8 26.94 60.39 -88.06
C ARG A 8 27.83 59.80 -89.14
N ARG A 9 27.63 58.51 -89.46
CA ARG A 9 28.22 57.80 -90.62
C ARG A 9 29.75 57.57 -90.46
N LEU A 10 30.35 56.51 -91.02
CA LEU A 10 29.86 55.49 -91.95
C LEU A 10 30.68 54.21 -91.79
N LEU A 11 30.03 53.05 -91.73
CA LEU A 11 30.50 51.66 -92.00
C LEU A 11 29.32 50.78 -91.55
N TRP A 12 28.40 50.30 -92.39
CA TRP A 12 28.52 49.76 -93.76
C TRP A 12 29.44 48.52 -93.74
N ALA A 13 29.01 47.32 -94.15
CA ALA A 13 27.80 46.96 -94.91
C ALA A 13 27.32 45.52 -94.60
N ASN A 14 26.39 45.04 -95.43
CA ASN A 14 25.76 43.71 -95.50
C ASN A 14 24.68 43.42 -94.43
N GLU A 15 23.46 43.02 -94.80
CA GLU A 15 22.91 42.91 -96.16
C GLU A 15 21.41 43.23 -96.24
N GLU A 16 21.02 43.62 -97.45
CA GLU A 16 19.77 44.22 -97.85
C GLU A 16 18.54 43.32 -97.72
N SER A 17 17.34 43.94 -97.79
CA SER A 17 16.01 43.31 -97.82
C SER A 17 15.55 42.80 -96.43
N ARG A 18 14.60 43.46 -95.74
CA ARG A 18 13.33 43.99 -96.26
C ARG A 18 13.06 45.45 -95.85
N TRP A 19 12.41 46.18 -96.75
CA TRP A 19 12.02 47.59 -96.62
C TRP A 19 10.88 47.75 -95.60
N ARG A 20 10.98 48.63 -94.60
CA ARG A 20 10.80 50.11 -94.64
C ARG A 20 9.36 50.61 -94.92
N ARG A 21 8.81 51.29 -93.89
CA ARG A 21 7.62 52.19 -93.82
C ARG A 21 6.31 51.43 -93.51
N ARG A 22 5.49 51.79 -92.51
CA ARG A 22 5.23 53.14 -91.93
C ARG A 22 4.82 53.07 -90.45
N ARG A 23 5.34 54.00 -89.62
CA ARG A 23 4.43 54.83 -88.81
C ARG A 23 3.74 55.81 -89.78
N LYS A 24 2.42 55.98 -89.64
CA LYS A 24 1.55 56.91 -90.40
C LYS A 24 1.00 56.43 -91.77
N ARG A 25 -0.18 55.79 -91.65
CA ARG A 25 -1.31 55.64 -92.57
C ARG A 25 -1.27 54.55 -93.68
N ARG A 26 -2.23 53.64 -93.51
CA ARG A 26 -2.82 52.64 -94.41
C ARG A 26 -1.98 51.40 -94.77
N ARG A 27 -2.70 50.30 -94.65
CA ARG A 27 -2.71 49.08 -95.48
C ARG A 27 -1.67 48.01 -95.14
N ASP A 28 -2.25 46.85 -94.86
CA ASP A 28 -1.98 45.58 -95.54
C ASP A 28 -0.57 45.01 -95.33
N GLU A 29 -0.54 44.00 -94.47
CA GLU A 29 -0.22 42.61 -94.86
C GLU A 29 1.25 42.22 -95.17
N GLU A 30 1.67 40.95 -95.11
CA GLU A 30 1.24 39.69 -94.43
C GLU A 30 2.17 38.57 -95.00
N VAL A 31 1.89 37.31 -94.60
CA VAL A 31 2.11 36.03 -95.29
C VAL A 31 3.52 35.44 -95.41
N GLN A 32 3.59 34.18 -94.96
CA GLN A 32 4.09 32.95 -95.62
C GLN A 32 4.85 32.13 -94.54
N LEU A 33 4.48 30.89 -94.19
CA LEU A 33 3.48 29.93 -94.70
C LEU A 33 3.34 28.84 -93.61
N TYR A 34 2.18 28.33 -93.15
CA TYR A 34 1.14 27.50 -93.79
C TYR A 34 -0.17 27.63 -92.94
N VAL A 35 -1.35 27.98 -93.47
CA VAL A 35 -2.35 27.09 -94.12
C VAL A 35 -2.89 26.02 -93.14
N THR A 36 -4.16 25.94 -92.71
CA THR A 36 -5.47 26.58 -93.06
C THR A 36 -6.50 26.28 -91.93
N ARG A 37 -7.68 26.89 -91.76
CA ARG A 37 -8.51 27.85 -92.54
C ARG A 37 -9.19 28.86 -91.58
N LEU A 38 -9.29 30.14 -91.96
CA LEU A 38 -10.11 31.26 -91.43
C LEU A 38 -9.31 32.52 -91.85
N GLU A 39 -9.43 33.06 -93.07
CA GLU A 39 -10.37 34.17 -93.37
C GLU A 39 -10.75 34.31 -94.87
N GLU A 40 -10.80 33.23 -95.68
CA GLU A 40 -11.54 33.29 -96.96
C GLU A 40 -13.06 33.20 -96.72
N ARG A 41 -13.68 34.23 -96.12
CA ARG A 41 -15.14 34.44 -96.24
C ARG A 41 -15.72 35.84 -96.04
N ARG A 42 -14.94 36.91 -96.10
CA ARG A 42 -15.48 38.24 -96.47
C ARG A 42 -14.70 38.86 -97.63
N LEU A 43 -15.11 38.49 -98.86
CA LEU A 43 -15.38 39.42 -99.99
C LEU A 43 -15.68 38.66 -101.31
N LEU A 44 -16.83 37.99 -101.37
CA LEU A 44 -17.72 38.18 -102.52
C LEU A 44 -18.95 38.95 -102.02
N SER A 45 -19.48 39.85 -102.84
CA SER A 45 -20.46 40.86 -102.44
C SER A 45 -21.75 40.28 -101.85
N GLY A 46 -21.95 40.48 -100.54
CA GLY A 46 -23.18 40.22 -99.81
C GLY A 46 -23.13 40.95 -98.47
N TYR A 47 -23.71 42.15 -98.41
CA TYR A 47 -23.76 42.95 -97.18
C TYR A 47 -24.90 42.41 -96.30
N GLY A 48 -24.59 41.41 -95.48
CA GLY A 48 -25.42 40.98 -94.36
C GLY A 48 -24.74 41.38 -93.07
N VAL A 49 -25.41 42.21 -92.27
CA VAL A 49 -25.11 42.32 -90.84
C VAL A 49 -25.58 40.99 -90.24
N VAL A 50 -24.68 40.27 -89.58
CA VAL A 50 -25.07 39.11 -88.78
C VAL A 50 -25.41 39.71 -87.42
N GLY A 51 -26.70 39.77 -87.10
CA GLY A 51 -27.17 40.11 -85.75
C GLY A 51 -26.95 38.93 -84.79
N PRO A 52 -27.36 39.05 -83.53
CA PRO A 52 -27.34 37.93 -82.59
C PRO A 52 -28.10 36.73 -83.17
N THR A 53 -27.53 35.54 -83.03
CA THR A 53 -28.06 34.29 -83.58
C THR A 53 -28.51 33.34 -82.47
N VAL A 54 -29.61 32.63 -82.72
CA VAL A 54 -30.05 31.46 -81.96
C VAL A 54 -29.81 30.23 -82.81
N ASP A 55 -29.04 29.27 -82.30
CA ASP A 55 -28.88 27.95 -82.90
C ASP A 55 -29.39 26.87 -81.94
N ILE A 56 -29.98 25.82 -82.51
CA ILE A 56 -30.44 24.63 -81.79
C ILE A 56 -29.55 23.50 -82.31
N VAL A 57 -28.42 23.32 -81.63
CA VAL A 57 -27.26 22.53 -82.07
C VAL A 57 -27.62 21.03 -82.20
N ASP A 58 -28.54 20.57 -81.34
CA ASP A 58 -29.28 19.33 -81.48
C ASP A 58 -30.70 19.50 -80.90
N THR A 59 -31.52 18.44 -80.87
CA THR A 59 -32.91 18.47 -80.38
C THR A 59 -33.12 19.00 -78.96
N THR A 60 -32.05 19.20 -78.20
CA THR A 60 -32.05 19.52 -76.78
C THR A 60 -30.99 20.55 -76.36
N ASN A 61 -30.09 20.98 -77.26
CA ASN A 61 -28.98 21.90 -76.93
C ASN A 61 -29.16 23.25 -77.65
N VAL A 62 -29.19 24.35 -76.89
CA VAL A 62 -29.49 25.71 -77.36
C VAL A 62 -28.27 26.60 -77.21
N GLN A 63 -27.91 27.32 -78.26
CA GLN A 63 -26.85 28.30 -78.25
C GLN A 63 -27.37 29.68 -78.69
N PHE A 64 -27.20 30.67 -77.83
CA PHE A 64 -27.31 32.08 -78.15
C PHE A 64 -25.91 32.62 -78.36
N THR A 65 -25.68 33.31 -79.47
CA THR A 65 -24.39 33.95 -79.76
C THR A 65 -24.64 35.35 -80.27
N GLY A 66 -24.18 36.35 -79.51
CA GLY A 66 -24.26 37.75 -79.87
C GLY A 66 -23.27 38.14 -80.96
N SER A 67 -23.23 39.42 -81.24
CA SER A 67 -22.46 39.99 -82.33
C SER A 67 -21.13 40.58 -81.85
N GLY A 68 -20.48 41.38 -82.69
CA GLY A 68 -19.29 42.14 -82.28
C GLY A 68 -19.64 43.55 -81.78
N LEU A 69 -20.84 43.72 -81.21
CA LEU A 69 -21.49 44.98 -80.82
C LEU A 69 -22.45 44.69 -79.65
N ASP A 70 -22.68 45.69 -78.81
CA ASP A 70 -23.60 45.67 -77.66
C ASP A 70 -25.00 45.10 -78.02
N ASP A 71 -25.30 43.89 -77.54
CA ASP A 71 -26.56 43.17 -77.74
C ASP A 71 -27.39 43.10 -76.43
N SER A 72 -28.73 43.15 -76.54
CA SER A 72 -29.63 43.09 -75.37
C SER A 72 -30.60 41.92 -75.44
N PHE A 73 -30.22 40.81 -74.83
CA PHE A 73 -30.92 39.54 -74.86
C PHE A 73 -31.84 39.35 -73.64
N THR A 74 -33.15 39.18 -73.81
CA THR A 74 -34.10 38.94 -72.71
C THR A 74 -34.61 37.51 -72.79
N LEU A 75 -34.38 36.72 -71.74
CA LEU A 75 -34.96 35.39 -71.57
C LEU A 75 -36.20 35.42 -70.70
N GLY A 76 -37.28 34.79 -71.17
CA GLY A 76 -38.48 34.50 -70.40
C GLY A 76 -38.70 33.00 -70.23
N ALA A 77 -39.44 32.64 -69.18
CA ALA A 77 -40.08 31.34 -69.08
C ALA A 77 -41.60 31.52 -69.14
N GLN A 78 -42.22 31.10 -70.25
CA GLN A 78 -43.68 31.06 -70.35
C GLN A 78 -44.19 29.72 -69.83
N GLU A 79 -44.96 29.73 -68.74
CA GLU A 79 -45.65 28.53 -68.27
C GLU A 79 -47.00 28.39 -68.99
N VAL A 80 -47.26 27.22 -69.55
CA VAL A 80 -48.55 26.87 -70.15
C VAL A 80 -48.93 25.45 -69.74
N GLU A 81 -50.12 25.30 -69.16
CA GLU A 81 -50.64 24.01 -68.65
C GLU A 81 -49.73 23.29 -67.63
N GLY A 82 -48.89 24.04 -66.90
CA GLY A 82 -47.95 23.51 -65.90
C GLY A 82 -46.58 23.14 -66.46
N VAL A 83 -46.35 23.35 -67.77
CA VAL A 83 -45.08 23.12 -68.44
C VAL A 83 -44.41 24.46 -68.75
N LYS A 84 -43.12 24.60 -68.41
CA LYS A 84 -42.34 25.83 -68.63
C LYS A 84 -41.57 25.76 -69.94
N TYR A 85 -41.60 26.85 -70.69
CA TYR A 85 -41.00 26.95 -72.01
C TYR A 85 -40.11 28.19 -72.14
N LEU A 86 -38.95 28.04 -72.81
CA LEU A 86 -38.00 29.12 -73.04
C LEU A 86 -38.52 30.11 -74.10
N THR A 87 -38.42 31.41 -73.84
CA THR A 87 -38.75 32.49 -74.80
C THR A 87 -37.64 33.55 -74.85
N HIS A 88 -37.49 34.27 -75.97
CA HIS A 88 -36.47 35.30 -76.14
C HIS A 88 -36.96 36.55 -76.90
N ASN A 89 -36.15 37.62 -76.95
CA ASN A 89 -36.50 38.93 -77.56
C ASN A 89 -35.74 39.30 -78.86
N ILE A 90 -34.96 38.40 -79.47
CA ILE A 90 -34.23 38.68 -80.72
C ILE A 90 -35.20 38.95 -81.88
N GLU A 91 -34.95 39.99 -82.68
CA GLU A 91 -35.83 40.37 -83.82
C GLU A 91 -35.70 39.40 -85.02
N PRO A 92 -36.81 39.04 -85.72
CA PRO A 92 -36.78 38.05 -86.82
C PRO A 92 -36.09 38.48 -88.14
N ASP A 93 -35.68 39.74 -88.29
CA ASP A 93 -35.16 40.27 -89.56
C ASP A 93 -33.66 39.93 -89.80
N GLY A 94 -33.02 39.20 -88.88
CA GLY A 94 -31.74 38.52 -89.08
C GLY A 94 -31.94 37.14 -89.74
N ASP A 95 -30.93 36.65 -90.48
CA ASP A 95 -30.96 35.36 -91.20
C ASP A 95 -30.85 34.16 -90.20
N LEU A 96 -31.92 33.95 -89.41
CA LEU A 96 -32.05 32.85 -88.44
C LEU A 96 -32.22 31.52 -89.18
N VAL A 97 -31.11 30.87 -89.48
CA VAL A 97 -31.08 29.51 -90.03
C VAL A 97 -31.12 28.47 -88.90
N SER A 98 -32.12 28.54 -88.03
CA SER A 98 -32.53 27.37 -87.24
C SER A 98 -33.47 26.49 -88.08
N GLN A 99 -33.60 25.21 -87.76
CA GLN A 99 -34.67 24.38 -88.34
C GLN A 99 -36.02 24.57 -87.60
N PHE A 100 -36.02 25.38 -86.55
CA PHE A 100 -37.05 25.45 -85.52
C PHE A 100 -37.13 26.92 -85.03
N ASP A 101 -37.97 27.70 -85.70
CA ASP A 101 -38.22 29.12 -85.41
C ASP A 101 -38.96 29.28 -84.07
N LEU A 102 -38.50 30.20 -83.22
CA LEU A 102 -39.02 30.46 -81.87
C LEU A 102 -39.80 31.79 -81.76
N ASP A 103 -40.44 32.18 -82.88
CA ASP A 103 -41.82 32.68 -82.97
C ASP A 103 -42.01 34.13 -83.50
N ALA A 104 -42.68 34.22 -84.66
CA ALA A 104 -43.66 35.25 -84.94
C ALA A 104 -44.68 34.78 -86.01
N ASP A 105 -45.95 34.63 -85.61
CA ASP A 105 -47.17 34.51 -86.46
C ASP A 105 -47.53 33.13 -87.10
N GLU A 106 -48.26 32.32 -86.30
CA GLU A 106 -49.20 31.22 -86.65
C GLU A 106 -48.72 29.79 -87.05
N GLN A 107 -49.25 28.84 -86.26
CA GLN A 107 -49.42 27.39 -86.52
C GLN A 107 -48.18 26.51 -86.73
N GLY A 108 -47.46 26.36 -85.63
CA GLY A 108 -46.73 25.14 -85.30
C GLY A 108 -46.01 25.29 -83.98
N GLU A 109 -46.74 25.50 -82.87
CA GLU A 109 -46.16 25.81 -81.54
C GLU A 109 -45.04 24.83 -81.18
N GLN A 110 -43.80 25.28 -81.37
CA GLN A 110 -42.59 24.59 -80.94
C GLN A 110 -42.07 25.34 -79.74
N ARG A 111 -42.54 24.89 -78.58
CA ARG A 111 -42.10 25.40 -77.31
C ARG A 111 -41.05 24.43 -76.76
N LEU A 112 -39.82 24.89 -76.59
CA LEU A 112 -38.77 24.07 -75.98
C LEU A 112 -39.01 24.03 -74.47
N GLU A 113 -39.42 22.87 -73.97
CA GLU A 113 -39.65 22.65 -72.55
C GLU A 113 -38.32 22.76 -71.79
N VAL A 114 -38.25 23.62 -70.78
CA VAL A 114 -37.01 23.90 -70.04
C VAL A 114 -36.40 22.62 -69.46
N SER A 115 -37.24 21.67 -69.03
CA SER A 115 -36.85 20.35 -68.51
C SER A 115 -36.24 19.38 -69.55
N THR A 116 -36.31 19.71 -70.85
CA THR A 116 -35.76 18.90 -71.94
C THR A 116 -34.46 19.47 -72.51
N ILE A 117 -34.02 20.63 -72.01
CA ILE A 117 -32.76 21.27 -72.41
C ILE A 117 -31.59 20.47 -71.82
N THR A 118 -30.78 19.84 -72.67
CA THR A 118 -29.55 19.14 -72.28
C THR A 118 -28.31 20.04 -72.35
N GLY A 119 -28.40 21.22 -72.97
CA GLY A 119 -27.36 22.24 -72.93
C GLY A 119 -27.91 23.63 -73.26
N LEU A 120 -27.39 24.65 -72.59
CA LEU A 120 -27.71 26.06 -72.87
C LEU A 120 -26.43 26.90 -72.79
N LEU A 121 -25.99 27.42 -73.93
CA LEU A 121 -24.90 28.39 -74.03
C LEU A 121 -25.47 29.76 -74.37
N ILE A 122 -25.11 30.79 -73.62
CA ILE A 122 -25.26 32.19 -74.01
C ILE A 122 -23.86 32.81 -74.05
N ASP A 123 -23.46 33.29 -75.22
CA ASP A 123 -22.18 33.93 -75.49
C ASP A 123 -22.47 35.32 -76.08
N GLY A 124 -22.22 36.40 -75.34
CA GLY A 124 -22.41 37.77 -75.83
C GLY A 124 -21.52 38.10 -77.04
N GLY A 125 -20.30 37.58 -77.05
CA GLY A 125 -19.31 37.83 -78.09
C GLY A 125 -18.21 38.78 -77.62
N LEU A 126 -18.18 39.99 -78.19
CA LEU A 126 -17.14 41.01 -77.90
C LEU A 126 -17.74 42.42 -77.76
N GLY A 127 -19.05 42.52 -77.47
CA GLY A 127 -19.76 43.77 -77.23
C GLY A 127 -19.79 44.13 -75.74
N ASN A 128 -20.62 45.11 -75.38
CA ASN A 128 -21.11 45.26 -74.01
C ASN A 128 -22.51 44.63 -73.92
N ASP A 129 -22.57 43.32 -73.71
CA ASP A 129 -23.78 42.54 -73.95
C ASP A 129 -24.58 42.34 -72.65
N SER A 130 -25.91 42.51 -72.74
CA SER A 130 -26.80 42.47 -71.57
C SER A 130 -27.83 41.35 -71.67
N VAL A 131 -27.80 40.39 -70.75
CA VAL A 131 -28.81 39.33 -70.59
C VAL A 131 -29.82 39.75 -69.51
N THR A 132 -31.11 39.77 -69.82
CA THR A 132 -32.20 40.09 -68.88
C THR A 132 -33.10 38.88 -68.66
N PHE A 133 -33.29 38.43 -67.42
CA PHE A 133 -34.27 37.39 -67.10
C PHE A 133 -35.62 38.02 -66.68
N GLY A 134 -36.70 37.66 -67.39
CA GLY A 134 -38.02 38.26 -67.25
C GLY A 134 -39.12 37.29 -66.81
N GLY A 135 -39.93 37.73 -65.83
CA GLY A 135 -41.08 36.99 -65.29
C GLY A 135 -40.86 36.45 -63.86
N ASP A 136 -41.93 35.95 -63.23
CA ASP A 136 -41.92 35.44 -61.84
C ASP A 136 -41.48 33.96 -61.74
N ASN A 137 -40.83 33.40 -62.77
CA ASN A 137 -40.66 31.95 -62.95
C ASN A 137 -39.20 31.49 -62.79
N ALA A 138 -38.95 30.61 -61.82
CA ALA A 138 -37.67 29.89 -61.70
C ALA A 138 -37.39 29.00 -62.92
N PHE A 139 -36.13 28.96 -63.37
CA PHE A 139 -35.65 28.10 -64.46
C PHE A 139 -35.02 26.83 -63.90
N ASP A 140 -35.40 25.67 -64.42
CA ASP A 140 -34.89 24.38 -63.97
C ASP A 140 -34.20 23.64 -65.13
N PHE A 141 -32.88 23.79 -65.21
CA PHE A 141 -32.04 23.10 -66.18
C PHE A 141 -31.37 21.85 -65.57
N SER A 142 -31.95 21.21 -64.55
CA SER A 142 -31.39 20.00 -63.92
C SER A 142 -31.18 18.80 -64.86
N SER A 143 -31.76 18.83 -66.06
CA SER A 143 -31.52 17.87 -67.14
C SER A 143 -30.35 18.25 -68.08
N ALA A 144 -29.76 19.44 -67.91
CA ALA A 144 -28.66 19.93 -68.69
C ALA A 144 -27.32 19.34 -68.25
N ALA A 145 -26.53 18.90 -69.23
CA ALA A 145 -25.14 18.50 -69.03
C ALA A 145 -24.18 19.70 -69.03
N SER A 146 -24.62 20.85 -69.56
CA SER A 146 -23.87 22.11 -69.49
C SER A 146 -24.78 23.33 -69.67
N VAL A 147 -24.84 24.21 -68.67
CA VAL A 147 -25.35 25.57 -68.85
C VAL A 147 -24.20 26.55 -68.63
N MET A 148 -24.07 27.52 -69.52
CA MET A 148 -23.00 28.52 -69.52
C MET A 148 -23.57 29.85 -70.01
N VAL A 149 -23.34 30.92 -69.24
CA VAL A 149 -23.76 32.29 -69.59
C VAL A 149 -22.54 33.19 -69.48
N ALA A 150 -22.12 33.76 -70.60
CA ALA A 150 -21.07 34.76 -70.72
C ALA A 150 -21.66 36.03 -71.31
N ALA A 151 -21.77 37.08 -70.50
CA ALA A 151 -22.27 38.40 -70.88
C ALA A 151 -21.83 39.49 -69.89
N GLU A 152 -21.63 40.71 -70.36
CA GLU A 152 -21.12 41.85 -69.60
C GLU A 152 -22.16 42.50 -68.66
N THR A 153 -23.44 42.12 -68.72
CA THR A 153 -24.47 42.58 -67.77
C THR A 153 -25.57 41.55 -67.64
N ILE A 154 -25.89 41.12 -66.41
CA ILE A 154 -27.06 40.28 -66.14
C ILE A 154 -28.08 41.09 -65.32
N SER A 155 -29.33 41.18 -65.80
CA SER A 155 -30.39 41.98 -65.20
C SER A 155 -31.66 41.16 -64.96
N GLN A 156 -32.46 41.54 -63.95
CA GLN A 156 -33.71 40.83 -63.62
C GLN A 156 -34.66 41.73 -62.81
N THR A 157 -35.96 41.57 -63.05
CA THR A 157 -37.02 42.32 -62.32
C THR A 157 -37.47 41.65 -61.02
N GLN A 158 -37.06 40.41 -60.78
CA GLN A 158 -37.44 39.55 -59.64
C GLN A 158 -36.24 38.63 -59.27
N PRO A 159 -36.24 37.95 -58.11
CA PRO A 159 -35.19 36.98 -57.77
C PRO A 159 -35.14 35.84 -58.80
N LEU A 160 -34.05 35.76 -59.55
CA LEU A 160 -33.75 34.63 -60.43
C LEU A 160 -33.32 33.42 -59.60
N SER A 161 -33.99 32.29 -59.84
CA SER A 161 -33.61 30.96 -59.36
C SER A 161 -33.32 30.07 -60.56
N VAL A 162 -32.14 29.44 -60.53
CA VAL A 162 -31.60 28.54 -61.56
C VAL A 162 -31.16 27.24 -60.90
N SER A 163 -31.46 26.12 -61.57
CA SER A 163 -31.03 24.75 -61.23
C SER A 163 -30.21 24.16 -62.37
N GLY A 164 -29.27 23.25 -62.09
CA GLY A 164 -28.44 22.57 -63.10
C GLY A 164 -27.37 23.43 -63.79
N LEU A 165 -26.95 24.54 -63.20
CA LEU A 165 -25.88 25.40 -63.73
C LEU A 165 -24.50 24.82 -63.43
N THR A 166 -23.65 24.64 -64.46
CA THR A 166 -22.35 23.95 -64.34
C THR A 166 -21.13 24.88 -64.31
N ALA A 167 -21.28 26.11 -64.83
CA ALA A 167 -20.31 27.19 -64.74
C ALA A 167 -21.01 28.54 -64.89
N LEU A 168 -20.53 29.57 -64.18
CA LEU A 168 -21.02 30.94 -64.30
C LEU A 168 -19.83 31.89 -64.40
N ASP A 169 -19.77 32.66 -65.49
CA ASP A 169 -18.71 33.64 -65.77
C ASP A 169 -19.32 34.95 -66.27
N GLY A 170 -19.56 35.90 -65.35
CA GLY A 170 -20.22 37.17 -65.64
C GLY A 170 -19.37 38.38 -65.25
N PHE A 171 -18.76 39.05 -66.24
CA PHE A 171 -17.83 40.15 -66.03
C PHE A 171 -18.48 41.54 -66.28
N VAL A 172 -18.98 42.18 -65.23
CA VAL A 172 -19.73 43.45 -65.35
C VAL A 172 -18.83 44.70 -65.31
N GLU A 173 -18.29 45.13 -66.45
CA GLU A 173 -17.59 46.42 -66.54
C GLU A 173 -18.57 47.61 -66.55
N SER A 174 -19.00 48.02 -65.35
CA SER A 174 -19.72 49.28 -65.04
C SER A 174 -21.19 49.41 -65.47
N GLY A 175 -22.07 48.53 -64.95
CA GLY A 175 -23.54 48.65 -65.02
C GLY A 175 -24.23 48.59 -63.63
N GLU A 176 -25.40 49.23 -63.48
CA GLU A 176 -26.23 49.11 -62.26
C GLU A 176 -27.06 47.81 -62.28
N ILE A 177 -26.63 46.80 -61.51
CA ILE A 177 -27.49 45.68 -61.07
C ILE A 177 -27.97 46.02 -59.66
N THR A 178 -29.29 46.14 -59.45
CA THR A 178 -29.90 46.58 -58.16
C THR A 178 -30.69 45.50 -57.43
N SER A 179 -30.54 44.22 -57.82
CA SER A 179 -31.37 43.10 -57.34
C SER A 179 -30.55 41.92 -56.81
N GLN A 180 -31.20 41.06 -56.02
CA GLN A 180 -30.63 39.88 -55.37
C GLN A 180 -30.55 38.68 -56.34
N ILE A 181 -29.41 38.00 -56.41
CA ILE A 181 -29.21 36.76 -57.19
C ILE A 181 -29.41 35.54 -56.25
N THR A 182 -30.20 34.53 -56.64
CA THR A 182 -30.54 33.40 -55.75
C THR A 182 -30.47 32.04 -56.48
N LEU A 183 -29.27 31.49 -56.59
CA LEU A 183 -29.00 30.16 -57.17
C LEU A 183 -29.30 29.05 -56.14
N ASP A 184 -30.56 28.96 -55.66
CA ASP A 184 -31.00 28.08 -54.54
C ASP A 184 -31.64 26.75 -54.98
N ALA A 185 -31.09 26.13 -56.03
CA ALA A 185 -31.51 24.81 -56.52
C ALA A 185 -30.28 23.90 -56.77
N ASP A 186 -30.51 22.68 -57.26
CA ASP A 186 -29.47 21.65 -57.42
C ASP A 186 -28.55 21.97 -58.62
N ASN A 187 -27.60 22.88 -58.40
CA ASN A 187 -26.53 23.25 -59.34
C ASN A 187 -25.30 22.35 -59.17
N ASP A 188 -24.29 22.53 -60.03
CA ASP A 188 -23.12 21.64 -60.17
C ASP A 188 -21.88 22.44 -60.63
N PHE A 189 -21.49 23.45 -59.86
CA PHE A 189 -20.53 24.46 -60.31
C PHE A 189 -19.09 23.93 -60.32
N ASN A 190 -18.45 23.88 -61.48
CA ASN A 190 -17.00 23.63 -61.58
C ASN A 190 -16.21 24.91 -61.30
N THR A 191 -16.66 26.04 -61.84
CA THR A 191 -16.05 27.36 -61.68
C THR A 191 -17.09 28.46 -61.48
N LEU A 192 -16.79 29.43 -60.61
CA LEU A 192 -17.70 30.53 -60.26
C LEU A 192 -17.01 31.89 -60.33
N ALA A 193 -17.46 32.75 -61.23
CA ALA A 193 -17.12 34.18 -61.30
C ALA A 193 -18.40 35.03 -61.32
N VAL A 194 -18.60 35.87 -60.29
CA VAL A 194 -19.81 36.69 -60.11
C VAL A 194 -19.47 38.13 -59.70
N LEU A 195 -20.00 39.10 -60.44
CA LEU A 195 -19.96 40.52 -60.10
C LEU A 195 -21.38 41.11 -60.01
N ALA A 196 -21.77 41.61 -58.83
CA ALA A 196 -23.08 42.24 -58.59
C ALA A 196 -22.97 43.41 -57.59
N LYS A 197 -24.06 44.16 -57.34
CA LYS A 197 -24.14 45.20 -56.29
C LYS A 197 -25.15 44.89 -55.17
N GLY A 198 -25.80 43.73 -55.23
CA GLY A 198 -26.82 43.29 -54.27
C GLY A 198 -26.43 41.97 -53.62
N ASP A 199 -27.29 41.47 -52.72
CA ASP A 199 -27.08 40.17 -52.07
C ASP A 199 -27.09 39.02 -53.10
N ALA A 200 -26.24 38.03 -52.89
CA ALA A 200 -26.16 36.80 -53.67
C ALA A 200 -26.32 35.59 -52.75
N THR A 201 -27.17 34.63 -53.13
CA THR A 201 -27.26 33.30 -52.52
C THR A 201 -26.86 32.27 -53.57
N ILE A 202 -25.90 31.43 -53.23
CA ILE A 202 -25.29 30.42 -54.10
C ILE A 202 -25.42 29.08 -53.38
N ARG A 203 -26.05 28.10 -54.03
CA ARG A 203 -26.20 26.75 -53.49
C ARG A 203 -25.59 25.72 -54.43
N GLU A 204 -24.71 24.91 -53.86
CA GLU A 204 -24.13 23.71 -54.43
C GLU A 204 -24.71 22.50 -53.68
N THR A 205 -25.07 21.42 -54.38
CA THR A 205 -25.75 20.27 -53.75
C THR A 205 -25.08 18.94 -54.01
N LYS A 206 -24.05 18.91 -54.83
CA LYS A 206 -23.13 17.78 -54.94
C LYS A 206 -21.96 17.93 -53.98
N THR A 207 -21.27 16.82 -53.74
CA THR A 207 -20.06 16.76 -52.90
C THR A 207 -18.80 17.15 -53.69
N GLU A 208 -18.93 18.00 -54.70
CA GLU A 208 -17.84 18.42 -55.60
C GLU A 208 -17.33 19.83 -55.21
N THR A 209 -16.14 20.19 -55.67
CA THR A 209 -15.44 21.41 -55.28
C THR A 209 -15.63 22.51 -56.32
N VAL A 210 -16.29 23.60 -55.94
CA VAL A 210 -16.47 24.81 -56.75
C VAL A 210 -15.21 25.66 -56.70
N THR A 211 -14.50 25.83 -57.81
CA THR A 211 -13.37 26.78 -57.87
C THR A 211 -13.91 28.19 -58.11
N VAL A 212 -13.91 29.05 -57.09
CA VAL A 212 -14.37 30.43 -57.23
C VAL A 212 -13.20 31.25 -57.80
N THR A 213 -13.31 31.77 -59.02
CA THR A 213 -12.26 32.58 -59.66
C THR A 213 -12.45 34.09 -59.45
N GLY A 214 -13.63 34.53 -58.98
CA GLY A 214 -13.84 35.88 -58.45
C GLY A 214 -15.27 36.07 -57.91
N LEU A 215 -15.43 36.80 -56.80
CA LEU A 215 -16.76 37.12 -56.25
C LEU A 215 -16.77 38.56 -55.74
N VAL A 216 -17.21 39.50 -56.57
CA VAL A 216 -17.20 40.92 -56.22
C VAL A 216 -18.64 41.42 -56.08
N LEU A 217 -19.05 41.66 -54.84
CA LEU A 217 -20.34 42.20 -54.46
C LEU A 217 -20.15 43.63 -53.92
N ASP A 218 -20.40 44.62 -54.76
CA ASP A 218 -20.30 46.05 -54.43
C ASP A 218 -21.41 46.44 -53.44
N SER A 219 -21.14 46.25 -52.14
CA SER A 219 -21.99 46.44 -50.96
C SER A 219 -23.05 45.37 -50.63
N GLY A 220 -23.10 44.24 -51.35
CA GLY A 220 -24.02 43.12 -51.08
C GLY A 220 -23.44 42.00 -50.22
N ASN A 221 -24.29 41.17 -49.61
CA ASN A 221 -23.88 39.96 -48.88
C ASN A 221 -23.82 38.73 -49.81
N ALA A 222 -22.82 37.87 -49.68
CA ALA A 222 -22.88 36.50 -50.23
C ALA A 222 -23.52 35.55 -49.21
N THR A 223 -24.13 34.45 -49.67
CA THR A 223 -24.60 33.33 -48.84
C THR A 223 -24.34 32.03 -49.58
N LEU A 224 -23.45 31.20 -49.04
CA LEU A 224 -22.98 29.94 -49.62
C LEU A 224 -23.69 28.78 -48.93
N ARG A 225 -24.24 27.84 -49.70
CA ARG A 225 -25.05 26.70 -49.20
C ARG A 225 -24.61 25.39 -49.81
N GLY A 226 -24.25 24.39 -48.99
CA GLY A 226 -23.78 23.09 -49.46
C GLY A 226 -22.46 23.17 -50.25
N GLY A 227 -21.88 22.00 -50.56
CA GLY A 227 -20.63 21.89 -51.33
C GLY A 227 -19.40 22.53 -50.66
N THR A 228 -18.31 22.63 -51.43
CA THR A 228 -17.06 23.29 -51.02
C THR A 228 -16.69 24.38 -52.02
N PHE A 229 -16.50 25.61 -51.56
CA PHE A 229 -16.12 26.78 -52.36
C PHE A 229 -14.65 27.13 -52.13
N LEU A 230 -13.81 26.79 -53.11
CA LEU A 230 -12.37 27.01 -53.07
C LEU A 230 -12.02 28.37 -53.70
N LEU A 231 -11.52 29.31 -52.91
CA LEU A 231 -11.01 30.59 -53.38
C LEU A 231 -9.58 30.42 -53.93
N VAL A 232 -9.30 30.96 -55.11
CA VAL A 232 -7.95 31.01 -55.69
C VAL A 232 -7.21 32.31 -55.29
N PRO A 233 -5.87 32.31 -55.22
CA PRO A 233 -5.09 33.52 -54.96
C PRO A 233 -5.35 34.64 -55.98
N TYR A 234 -5.21 35.90 -55.54
CA TYR A 234 -5.32 37.07 -56.43
C TYR A 234 -4.21 37.09 -57.50
N ASP A 235 -4.59 37.01 -58.78
CA ASP A 235 -3.70 37.26 -59.91
C ASP A 235 -3.94 38.68 -60.49
N PRO A 236 -2.98 39.61 -60.33
CA PRO A 236 -3.10 40.98 -60.82
C PRO A 236 -3.02 41.11 -62.35
N THR A 237 -2.79 40.02 -63.10
CA THR A 237 -2.66 40.03 -64.56
C THR A 237 -3.98 39.79 -65.30
N ASN A 238 -4.96 39.15 -64.66
CA ASN A 238 -6.31 38.87 -65.17
C ASN A 238 -7.45 39.36 -64.25
N LEU A 239 -7.15 39.88 -63.05
CA LEU A 239 -8.11 40.31 -62.02
C LEU A 239 -8.88 39.16 -61.35
N GLU A 240 -8.47 37.91 -61.55
CA GLU A 240 -9.00 36.76 -60.81
C GLU A 240 -8.52 36.77 -59.35
N GLY A 241 -9.27 36.15 -58.45
CA GLY A 241 -8.92 36.00 -57.03
C GLY A 241 -9.21 37.21 -56.13
N VAL A 242 -9.98 38.19 -56.61
CA VAL A 242 -10.58 39.23 -55.76
C VAL A 242 -11.96 38.79 -55.29
N TYR A 243 -12.17 38.73 -53.97
CA TYR A 243 -13.46 38.43 -53.38
C TYR A 243 -13.86 39.57 -52.44
N GLN A 244 -14.89 40.34 -52.80
CA GLN A 244 -15.41 41.46 -52.00
C GLN A 244 -16.88 41.24 -51.68
N ALA A 245 -17.29 41.42 -50.43
CA ALA A 245 -18.69 41.44 -50.02
C ALA A 245 -18.87 42.30 -48.76
N ALA A 246 -20.10 42.70 -48.45
CA ALA A 246 -20.40 43.26 -47.13
C ALA A 246 -20.29 42.17 -46.04
N THR A 247 -20.77 40.96 -46.35
CA THR A 247 -20.60 39.76 -45.52
C THR A 247 -20.73 38.51 -46.38
N VAL A 248 -19.87 37.51 -46.20
CA VAL A 248 -20.06 36.15 -46.72
C VAL A 248 -20.71 35.30 -45.62
N ARG A 249 -21.92 34.80 -45.88
CA ARG A 249 -22.62 33.87 -44.99
C ARG A 249 -22.35 32.44 -45.42
N ILE A 250 -21.97 31.57 -44.48
CA ILE A 250 -21.76 30.14 -44.70
C ILE A 250 -22.94 29.39 -44.07
N ASP A 251 -23.78 28.76 -44.89
CA ASP A 251 -25.05 28.14 -44.49
C ASP A 251 -25.05 26.66 -44.89
N GLY A 252 -24.28 25.85 -44.15
CA GLY A 252 -24.05 24.43 -44.46
C GLY A 252 -23.10 24.17 -45.64
N ALA A 253 -22.19 25.10 -45.93
CA ALA A 253 -21.14 24.97 -46.97
C ALA A 253 -19.73 24.97 -46.35
N THR A 254 -18.72 24.57 -47.11
CA THR A 254 -17.30 24.82 -46.77
C THR A 254 -16.78 25.99 -47.58
N LEU A 255 -16.22 27.02 -46.92
CA LEU A 255 -15.43 28.08 -47.55
C LEU A 255 -13.94 27.77 -47.38
N GLY A 256 -13.17 27.71 -48.47
CA GLY A 256 -11.76 27.34 -48.38
C GLY A 256 -10.87 27.94 -49.46
N GLY A 257 -9.68 27.36 -49.62
CA GLY A 257 -8.69 27.80 -50.61
C GLY A 257 -7.71 28.86 -50.10
N SER A 258 -6.96 29.46 -51.02
CA SER A 258 -5.86 30.39 -50.74
C SER A 258 -6.08 31.81 -51.30
N GLY A 259 -7.35 32.16 -51.51
CA GLY A 259 -7.77 33.50 -51.90
C GLY A 259 -7.90 34.48 -50.73
N SER A 260 -8.39 35.69 -51.02
CA SER A 260 -8.64 36.72 -50.00
C SER A 260 -10.06 37.27 -50.06
N VAL A 261 -10.84 37.07 -48.99
CA VAL A 261 -12.12 37.76 -48.78
C VAL A 261 -11.86 39.16 -48.23
N GLN A 262 -12.53 40.15 -48.76
CA GLN A 262 -12.65 41.50 -48.19
C GLN A 262 -14.12 41.72 -47.82
N GLY A 263 -14.37 41.84 -46.53
CA GLY A 263 -15.70 41.71 -45.93
C GLY A 263 -15.74 40.70 -44.80
N ASN A 264 -16.76 40.81 -43.95
CA ASN A 264 -16.94 39.89 -42.82
C ASN A 264 -17.32 38.48 -43.32
N VAL A 265 -16.97 37.44 -42.57
CA VAL A 265 -17.38 36.06 -42.82
C VAL A 265 -18.13 35.52 -41.60
N THR A 266 -19.34 35.01 -41.79
CA THR A 266 -20.16 34.48 -40.68
C THR A 266 -20.80 33.16 -41.08
N MET A 267 -20.78 32.18 -40.17
CA MET A 267 -21.63 30.99 -40.29
C MET A 267 -23.06 31.33 -39.86
N THR A 268 -24.03 30.62 -40.43
CA THR A 268 -25.40 30.52 -39.90
C THR A 268 -25.56 29.18 -39.17
N SER A 269 -26.72 28.94 -38.55
CA SER A 269 -26.98 27.77 -37.68
C SER A 269 -27.15 26.43 -38.42
N ALA A 270 -26.33 26.20 -39.43
CA ALA A 270 -26.26 24.99 -40.23
C ALA A 270 -24.78 24.64 -40.43
N ALA A 271 -24.41 23.39 -40.12
CA ALA A 271 -23.03 22.93 -40.03
C ALA A 271 -22.21 23.22 -41.30
N GLY A 272 -21.46 24.32 -41.27
CA GLY A 272 -20.54 24.76 -42.31
C GLY A 272 -19.10 24.77 -41.81
N ALA A 273 -18.16 24.98 -42.73
CA ALA A 273 -16.74 24.96 -42.39
C ALA A 273 -15.98 26.15 -43.01
N ILE A 274 -14.90 26.56 -42.34
CA ILE A 274 -13.81 27.32 -42.94
C ILE A 274 -12.61 26.36 -43.02
N ALA A 275 -12.07 26.16 -44.22
CA ALA A 275 -10.99 25.22 -44.49
C ALA A 275 -9.95 25.88 -45.41
N PRO A 276 -8.93 26.58 -44.88
CA PRO A 276 -7.89 27.18 -45.71
C PRO A 276 -7.26 26.14 -46.66
N GLY A 277 -6.73 26.61 -47.78
CA GLY A 277 -6.05 25.71 -48.72
C GLY A 277 -6.94 24.66 -49.40
N ALA A 278 -6.29 23.61 -49.88
CA ALA A 278 -6.84 22.40 -50.52
C ALA A 278 -5.90 21.20 -50.31
N SER A 279 -4.61 21.50 -50.20
CA SER A 279 -3.83 21.14 -49.02
C SER A 279 -3.25 22.45 -48.43
N ALA A 280 -2.49 22.38 -47.34
CA ALA A 280 -1.84 23.50 -46.62
C ALA A 280 -1.73 24.82 -47.44
N GLY A 281 -2.48 25.83 -47.03
CA GLY A 281 -2.65 27.13 -47.71
C GLY A 281 -3.08 28.24 -46.74
N ILE A 282 -3.04 29.49 -47.21
CA ILE A 282 -3.43 30.66 -46.42
C ILE A 282 -4.72 31.27 -46.98
N LEU A 283 -5.81 31.21 -46.23
CA LEU A 283 -7.04 31.94 -46.53
C LEU A 283 -6.99 33.31 -45.84
N SER A 284 -7.08 34.39 -46.62
CA SER A 284 -7.01 35.76 -46.10
C SER A 284 -8.41 36.37 -45.94
N ILE A 285 -8.68 37.06 -44.83
CA ILE A 285 -9.95 37.76 -44.57
C ILE A 285 -9.69 39.19 -44.06
N ASP A 286 -10.12 40.22 -44.80
CA ASP A 286 -10.16 41.64 -44.37
C ASP A 286 -11.57 41.95 -43.83
N GLY A 287 -11.85 41.47 -42.61
CA GLY A 287 -13.19 41.46 -42.02
C GLY A 287 -13.26 40.72 -40.69
N ASP A 288 -14.38 40.84 -39.98
CA ASP A 288 -14.66 40.00 -38.81
C ASP A 288 -15.00 38.57 -39.25
N VAL A 289 -14.59 37.58 -38.47
CA VAL A 289 -14.93 36.16 -38.68
C VAL A 289 -15.84 35.69 -37.55
N THR A 290 -16.89 34.93 -37.84
CA THR A 290 -17.83 34.44 -36.83
C THR A 290 -18.30 33.03 -37.18
N PHE A 291 -17.92 32.06 -36.36
CA PHE A 291 -18.39 30.68 -36.44
C PHE A 291 -19.73 30.52 -35.68
N ASP A 292 -20.40 29.40 -35.93
CA ASP A 292 -21.56 28.91 -35.18
C ASP A 292 -21.13 27.70 -34.33
N THR A 293 -21.91 27.32 -33.31
CA THR A 293 -21.63 26.15 -32.47
C THR A 293 -21.66 24.81 -33.23
N SER A 294 -22.27 24.79 -34.43
CA SER A 294 -22.22 23.65 -35.36
C SER A 294 -21.14 23.79 -36.44
N GLY A 295 -20.35 24.86 -36.39
CA GLY A 295 -19.29 25.19 -37.34
C GLY A 295 -18.01 24.39 -37.14
N GLN A 296 -17.24 24.24 -38.20
CA GLN A 296 -15.92 23.61 -38.19
C GLN A 296 -14.83 24.56 -38.71
N PHE A 297 -13.67 24.54 -38.08
CA PHE A 297 -12.44 25.09 -38.64
C PHE A 297 -11.53 23.90 -38.99
N SER A 298 -11.47 23.54 -40.27
CA SER A 298 -10.70 22.39 -40.76
C SER A 298 -9.32 22.86 -41.22
N VAL A 299 -8.25 22.21 -40.75
CA VAL A 299 -6.86 22.57 -41.07
C VAL A 299 -6.00 21.33 -41.34
N ASP A 300 -5.31 21.32 -42.48
CA ASP A 300 -4.20 20.42 -42.76
C ASP A 300 -2.97 20.85 -41.93
N ILE A 301 -2.37 19.91 -41.19
CA ILE A 301 -1.11 20.09 -40.48
C ILE A 301 -0.16 18.95 -40.89
N ASN A 302 0.79 19.27 -41.77
CA ASN A 302 1.77 18.34 -42.34
C ASN A 302 3.21 18.64 -41.90
N GLY A 303 3.45 19.78 -41.25
CA GLY A 303 4.73 20.21 -40.71
C GLY A 303 4.60 21.43 -39.79
N VAL A 304 5.72 21.85 -39.19
CA VAL A 304 5.85 22.99 -38.26
C VAL A 304 6.68 24.15 -38.85
N GLY A 305 6.86 24.17 -40.17
CA GLY A 305 7.74 25.13 -40.86
C GLY A 305 7.03 26.42 -41.25
N ASP A 306 6.65 26.53 -42.52
CA ASP A 306 6.05 27.74 -43.09
C ASP A 306 4.53 27.59 -43.28
N ALA A 307 3.77 28.59 -42.82
CA ALA A 307 2.33 28.70 -43.04
C ALA A 307 2.00 28.69 -44.54
N GLY A 308 0.94 27.97 -44.91
CA GLY A 308 0.52 27.83 -46.31
C GLY A 308 1.38 26.90 -47.16
N THR A 309 2.31 26.15 -46.55
CA THR A 309 3.00 25.03 -47.20
C THR A 309 3.12 23.80 -46.32
N ASP A 310 3.37 24.00 -45.02
CA ASP A 310 3.44 22.92 -44.03
C ASP A 310 2.13 22.76 -43.25
N TYR A 311 1.38 23.85 -43.06
CA TYR A 311 0.08 23.86 -42.38
C TYR A 311 -0.88 24.92 -42.95
N ASP A 312 -2.18 24.73 -42.75
CA ASP A 312 -3.23 25.70 -43.07
C ASP A 312 -3.28 26.88 -42.09
N GLN A 313 -3.51 28.08 -42.62
CA GLN A 313 -3.64 29.31 -41.82
C GLN A 313 -4.82 30.15 -42.28
N LEU A 314 -5.60 30.63 -41.32
CA LEU A 314 -6.55 31.74 -41.51
C LEU A 314 -5.86 33.05 -41.13
N LEU A 315 -5.56 33.89 -42.13
CA LEU A 315 -4.93 35.19 -41.94
C LEU A 315 -6.01 36.28 -41.91
N VAL A 316 -6.24 36.92 -40.76
CA VAL A 316 -7.22 38.00 -40.64
C VAL A 316 -6.54 39.36 -40.54
N THR A 317 -6.97 40.25 -41.42
CA THR A 317 -6.31 41.50 -41.76
C THR A 317 -7.18 42.71 -41.48
N GLY A 318 -6.54 43.87 -41.28
CA GLY A 318 -7.20 45.10 -40.87
C GLY A 318 -7.26 45.26 -39.34
N SER A 319 -7.48 46.50 -38.90
CA SER A 319 -7.53 46.86 -37.47
C SER A 319 -8.89 46.56 -36.84
N GLU A 320 -8.89 46.34 -35.52
CA GLU A 320 -10.09 46.17 -34.68
C GLU A 320 -11.01 45.01 -35.15
N ARG A 321 -10.43 43.88 -35.59
CA ARG A 321 -11.18 42.69 -36.05
C ARG A 321 -11.52 41.73 -34.91
N THR A 322 -12.66 41.05 -35.01
CA THR A 322 -13.00 39.95 -34.10
C THR A 322 -13.11 38.63 -34.83
N VAL A 323 -12.46 37.59 -34.30
CA VAL A 323 -12.65 36.19 -34.69
C VAL A 323 -13.47 35.53 -33.59
N SER A 324 -14.75 35.24 -33.86
CA SER A 324 -15.64 34.62 -32.89
C SER A 324 -15.79 33.12 -33.13
N LEU A 325 -15.16 32.28 -32.31
CA LEU A 325 -15.16 30.82 -32.51
C LEU A 325 -16.45 30.15 -32.01
N ASN A 326 -17.12 30.72 -31.00
CA ASN A 326 -18.46 30.32 -30.53
C ASN A 326 -18.66 28.80 -30.35
N ASP A 327 -17.71 28.11 -29.68
CA ASP A 327 -17.74 26.66 -29.50
C ASP A 327 -17.82 25.88 -30.83
N ALA A 328 -17.16 26.36 -31.89
CA ALA A 328 -16.91 25.60 -33.10
C ALA A 328 -15.95 24.43 -32.86
N THR A 329 -15.98 23.42 -33.71
CA THR A 329 -15.04 22.30 -33.69
C THR A 329 -13.77 22.66 -34.46
N LEU A 330 -12.60 22.47 -33.84
CA LEU A 330 -11.31 22.42 -34.54
C LEU A 330 -11.13 21.01 -35.13
N ASP A 331 -11.03 20.92 -36.44
CA ASP A 331 -10.90 19.68 -37.20
C ASP A 331 -9.50 19.64 -37.85
N ILE A 332 -8.68 18.66 -37.48
CA ILE A 332 -7.26 18.60 -37.87
C ILE A 332 -7.03 17.37 -38.76
N THR A 333 -6.62 17.61 -39.99
CA THR A 333 -6.17 16.58 -40.94
C THR A 333 -4.65 16.57 -41.02
N THR A 334 -4.04 15.37 -41.12
CA THR A 334 -2.59 15.23 -41.30
C THR A 334 -2.30 14.17 -42.35
N THR A 335 -1.18 14.34 -43.07
CA THR A 335 -0.60 13.31 -43.94
C THR A 335 0.74 12.78 -43.41
N GLY A 336 1.03 13.05 -42.14
CA GLY A 336 2.19 12.56 -41.37
C GLY A 336 3.08 13.69 -40.83
N LEU A 337 2.91 14.05 -39.57
CA LEU A 337 3.68 15.08 -38.87
C LEU A 337 4.99 14.50 -38.32
N ALA A 338 5.88 14.13 -39.23
CA ALA A 338 7.10 13.40 -38.92
C ALA A 338 8.14 14.18 -38.08
N LYS A 339 7.95 15.49 -37.88
CA LYS A 339 8.83 16.38 -37.10
C LYS A 339 8.03 17.46 -36.39
N ALA A 340 7.97 17.36 -35.08
CA ALA A 340 7.68 18.43 -34.13
C ALA A 340 8.41 18.09 -32.84
N GLY A 341 8.99 19.08 -32.17
CA GLY A 341 9.74 18.95 -30.93
C GLY A 341 9.88 20.28 -30.20
N ARG A 342 10.75 20.34 -29.20
CA ARG A 342 10.88 21.50 -28.32
C ARG A 342 11.15 22.81 -29.07
N GLY A 343 10.21 23.75 -28.95
CA GLY A 343 10.33 25.11 -29.50
C GLY A 343 9.68 25.30 -30.86
N ASP A 344 9.05 24.27 -31.42
CA ASP A 344 8.22 24.39 -32.63
C ASP A 344 6.82 24.95 -32.30
N SER A 345 6.22 25.67 -33.25
CA SER A 345 4.89 26.28 -33.12
C SER A 345 4.17 26.43 -34.46
N ILE A 346 2.84 26.30 -34.46
CA ILE A 346 1.97 26.45 -35.63
C ILE A 346 0.96 27.56 -35.35
N VAL A 347 0.87 28.57 -36.23
CA VAL A 347 -0.09 29.67 -36.12
C VAL A 347 -1.31 29.39 -37.00
N LEU A 348 -2.40 28.92 -36.41
CA LEU A 348 -3.62 28.53 -37.13
C LEU A 348 -4.48 29.74 -37.55
N ILE A 349 -4.56 30.74 -36.67
CA ILE A 349 -5.28 31.99 -36.93
C ILE A 349 -4.34 33.14 -36.57
N GLU A 350 -3.97 33.96 -37.56
CA GLU A 350 -3.10 35.13 -37.38
C GLU A 350 -3.91 36.43 -37.50
N ASN A 351 -3.91 37.23 -36.44
CA ASN A 351 -4.46 38.58 -36.38
C ASN A 351 -3.31 39.59 -36.56
N VAL A 352 -3.18 40.17 -37.76
CA VAL A 352 -2.01 41.02 -38.10
C VAL A 352 -1.94 42.37 -37.35
N GLU A 353 -2.95 42.70 -36.54
CA GLU A 353 -3.05 43.94 -35.77
C GLU A 353 -3.37 43.64 -34.30
N ALA A 354 -2.56 44.17 -33.37
CA ALA A 354 -2.72 44.01 -31.91
C ALA A 354 -3.96 44.69 -31.29
N THR A 355 -4.91 45.14 -32.11
CA THR A 355 -6.23 45.64 -31.66
C THR A 355 -7.37 44.66 -31.98
N SER A 356 -7.06 43.56 -32.66
CA SER A 356 -7.99 42.48 -32.97
C SER A 356 -8.03 41.43 -31.85
N SER A 357 -9.00 40.51 -31.85
CA SER A 357 -9.17 39.51 -30.77
C SER A 357 -9.87 38.22 -31.22
N VAL A 358 -9.56 37.11 -30.56
CA VAL A 358 -10.25 35.81 -30.69
C VAL A 358 -11.13 35.56 -29.45
N VAL A 359 -12.44 35.34 -29.61
CA VAL A 359 -13.39 35.19 -28.48
C VAL A 359 -14.70 34.45 -28.85
N PRO A 360 -15.18 33.42 -28.11
CA PRO A 360 -14.50 32.58 -27.12
C PRO A 360 -13.60 31.52 -27.81
N ALA A 361 -13.26 30.45 -27.08
CA ALA A 361 -12.48 29.31 -27.52
C ALA A 361 -13.24 28.35 -28.50
N PHE A 362 -12.53 27.33 -29.00
CA PHE A 362 -13.13 26.17 -29.65
C PHE A 362 -13.80 25.23 -28.64
N ASN A 363 -14.73 24.39 -29.09
CA ASN A 363 -15.45 23.43 -28.26
C ASN A 363 -14.50 22.42 -27.61
N GLY A 364 -14.53 22.35 -26.28
CA GLY A 364 -13.74 21.39 -25.51
C GLY A 364 -12.22 21.64 -25.48
N LEU A 365 -11.77 22.84 -25.87
CA LEU A 365 -10.36 23.22 -25.90
C LEU A 365 -10.17 24.59 -25.20
N ALA A 366 -9.93 24.58 -23.90
CA ALA A 366 -9.62 25.79 -23.14
C ALA A 366 -8.21 26.33 -23.45
N GLU A 367 -7.91 27.52 -22.92
CA GLU A 367 -6.56 28.12 -23.01
C GLU A 367 -5.55 27.24 -22.25
N GLY A 368 -4.57 26.70 -22.97
CA GLY A 368 -3.51 25.85 -22.44
C GLY A 368 -3.68 24.35 -22.73
N ASP A 369 -4.87 23.89 -23.13
CA ASP A 369 -5.17 22.45 -23.29
C ASP A 369 -4.24 21.77 -24.30
N THR A 370 -3.78 20.56 -23.96
CA THR A 370 -2.94 19.73 -24.84
C THR A 370 -3.77 19.03 -25.92
N ILE A 371 -3.34 19.13 -27.17
CA ILE A 371 -3.89 18.44 -28.34
C ILE A 371 -2.81 17.50 -28.90
N LEU A 372 -3.18 16.25 -29.17
CA LEU A 372 -2.29 15.26 -29.79
C LEU A 372 -2.49 15.20 -31.31
N ILE A 373 -1.46 15.57 -32.07
CA ILE A 373 -1.46 15.58 -33.54
C ILE A 373 -0.40 14.60 -34.03
N ASP A 374 -0.83 13.46 -34.60
CA ASP A 374 0.06 12.35 -35.03
C ASP A 374 1.05 11.93 -33.91
N GLY A 375 0.53 11.84 -32.68
CA GLY A 375 1.29 11.53 -31.46
C GLY A 375 2.27 12.62 -31.00
N LYS A 376 2.17 13.85 -31.51
CA LYS A 376 2.94 15.02 -31.04
C LYS A 376 2.03 15.92 -30.18
N PRO A 377 2.44 16.30 -28.96
CA PRO A 377 1.61 17.15 -28.11
C PRO A 377 1.83 18.63 -28.43
N PHE A 378 0.73 19.38 -28.50
CA PHE A 378 0.72 20.83 -28.65
C PHE A 378 -0.28 21.47 -27.69
N SER A 379 0.14 22.50 -26.97
CA SER A 379 -0.75 23.33 -26.15
C SER A 379 -1.36 24.44 -27.01
N ILE A 380 -2.68 24.63 -26.92
CA ILE A 380 -3.40 25.68 -27.66
C ILE A 380 -3.49 26.99 -26.86
N SER A 381 -3.18 28.11 -27.52
CA SER A 381 -3.38 29.46 -26.98
C SER A 381 -4.19 30.31 -27.94
N TYR A 382 -5.18 31.04 -27.42
CA TYR A 382 -6.03 32.01 -28.11
C TYR A 382 -5.54 33.46 -27.95
N VAL A 383 -4.48 33.65 -27.15
CA VAL A 383 -3.75 34.90 -26.92
C VAL A 383 -2.28 34.73 -27.30
N GLY A 384 -2.00 33.89 -28.29
CA GLY A 384 -0.66 33.53 -28.71
C GLY A 384 -0.04 34.51 -29.71
N GLY A 385 1.11 34.09 -30.24
CA GLY A 385 1.77 34.70 -31.39
C GLY A 385 2.52 35.99 -31.07
N THR A 386 2.52 36.95 -32.01
CA THR A 386 3.37 38.16 -31.89
C THR A 386 2.64 39.40 -31.36
N HIS A 387 1.32 39.31 -31.25
CA HIS A 387 0.42 40.39 -30.87
C HIS A 387 -0.48 40.04 -29.67
N ASP A 388 -0.24 38.89 -29.02
CA ASP A 388 -1.01 38.32 -27.91
C ASP A 388 -2.51 38.11 -28.24
N ASN A 389 -2.83 37.79 -29.50
CA ASN A 389 -4.20 37.64 -30.02
C ASN A 389 -4.33 36.65 -31.19
N ASP A 390 -3.34 35.78 -31.41
CA ASP A 390 -3.33 34.74 -32.44
C ASP A 390 -3.81 33.39 -31.84
N VAL A 391 -4.36 32.50 -32.67
CA VAL A 391 -4.53 31.08 -32.27
C VAL A 391 -3.29 30.30 -32.67
N VAL A 392 -2.55 29.84 -31.66
CA VAL A 392 -1.24 29.19 -31.82
C VAL A 392 -1.22 27.86 -31.08
N LEU A 393 -0.75 26.83 -31.78
CA LEU A 393 -0.36 25.55 -31.19
C LEU A 393 1.15 25.58 -30.94
N THR A 394 1.59 25.44 -29.69
CA THR A 394 3.03 25.38 -29.34
C THR A 394 3.36 23.98 -28.84
N PHE A 395 4.50 23.40 -29.25
CA PHE A 395 4.88 22.06 -28.80
C PHE A 395 4.91 21.99 -27.26
N ASP A 396 4.12 21.08 -26.71
CA ASP A 396 3.91 21.00 -25.27
C ASP A 396 5.02 20.19 -24.60
N GLN A 397 5.66 20.79 -23.61
CA GLN A 397 6.71 20.14 -22.83
C GLN A 397 6.20 19.48 -21.54
N THR A 398 4.95 19.73 -21.16
CA THR A 398 4.31 19.19 -19.96
C THR A 398 2.91 18.66 -20.30
N PRO A 399 2.79 17.77 -21.31
CA PRO A 399 1.50 17.36 -21.84
C PRO A 399 0.64 16.62 -20.81
N GLU A 400 -0.65 16.97 -20.83
CA GLU A 400 -1.71 16.26 -20.11
C GLU A 400 -2.72 15.71 -21.12
N PHE A 401 -2.93 14.39 -21.15
CA PHE A 401 -3.90 13.76 -22.05
C PHE A 401 -4.51 12.49 -21.47
N THR A 402 -5.65 12.08 -22.00
CA THR A 402 -6.32 10.83 -21.63
C THR A 402 -5.83 9.65 -22.48
N ALA A 403 -5.56 8.51 -21.85
CA ALA A 403 -5.33 7.22 -22.47
C ALA A 403 -6.14 6.14 -21.72
N THR A 404 -6.54 5.05 -22.38
CA THR A 404 -7.49 4.08 -21.78
C THR A 404 -7.11 2.62 -22.04
N GLY A 405 -7.45 1.73 -21.10
CA GLY A 405 -7.16 0.30 -21.13
C GLY A 405 -5.73 -0.02 -20.70
N ASN A 406 -5.02 -0.83 -21.48
CA ASN A 406 -3.64 -1.23 -21.18
C ASN A 406 -2.67 -0.19 -21.73
N ILE A 407 -2.34 0.79 -20.89
CA ILE A 407 -1.38 1.85 -21.18
C ILE A 407 0.04 1.32 -20.93
N SER A 408 0.97 1.62 -21.82
CA SER A 408 2.39 1.34 -21.62
C SER A 408 3.26 2.51 -22.07
N ILE A 409 4.26 2.83 -21.26
CA ILE A 409 5.24 3.88 -21.53
C ILE A 409 6.64 3.25 -21.66
N ALA A 410 7.31 3.53 -22.78
CA ALA A 410 8.57 2.89 -23.13
C ALA A 410 9.48 3.76 -24.00
N ILE A 411 10.79 3.56 -23.90
CA ILE A 411 11.74 4.07 -24.90
C ILE A 411 11.86 3.07 -26.06
N VAL A 412 11.48 3.51 -27.26
CA VAL A 412 11.54 2.71 -28.49
C VAL A 412 12.38 3.46 -29.52
N ASN A 413 13.53 2.88 -29.90
CA ASN A 413 14.50 3.49 -30.83
C ASN A 413 14.97 4.92 -30.43
N GLY A 414 15.04 5.21 -29.13
CA GLY A 414 15.43 6.52 -28.60
C GLY A 414 14.32 7.56 -28.57
N ARG A 415 13.06 7.14 -28.74
CA ARG A 415 11.85 7.97 -28.63
C ARG A 415 10.98 7.47 -27.49
N LEU A 416 10.35 8.39 -26.78
CA LEU A 416 9.35 8.08 -25.77
C LEU A 416 8.02 7.79 -26.48
N ILE A 417 7.48 6.61 -26.25
CA ILE A 417 6.18 6.19 -26.78
C ILE A 417 5.25 5.83 -25.63
N VAL A 418 4.05 6.41 -25.63
CA VAL A 418 2.89 5.94 -24.84
C VAL A 418 1.96 5.21 -25.79
N THR A 419 1.60 3.98 -25.46
CA THR A 419 0.70 3.11 -26.25
C THR A 419 -0.48 2.70 -25.37
N ASP A 420 -1.70 2.76 -25.89
CA ASP A 420 -2.92 2.26 -25.25
C ASP A 420 -3.56 1.10 -26.04
N ASP A 421 -4.77 0.67 -25.67
CA ASP A 421 -5.50 -0.42 -26.37
C ASP A 421 -5.80 -0.10 -27.86
N THR A 422 -5.72 1.16 -28.29
CA THR A 422 -5.96 1.61 -29.67
C THR A 422 -4.67 1.72 -30.50
N GLY A 423 -3.53 1.98 -29.84
CA GLY A 423 -2.22 2.08 -30.48
C GLY A 423 -1.31 3.14 -29.83
N PRO A 424 -0.27 3.62 -30.53
CA PRO A 424 0.58 4.70 -30.04
C PRO A 424 -0.21 6.01 -29.95
N VAL A 425 -0.31 6.55 -28.73
CA VAL A 425 -1.01 7.82 -28.41
C VAL A 425 -0.02 8.99 -28.35
N LEU A 426 1.18 8.75 -27.81
CA LEU A 426 2.28 9.71 -27.76
C LEU A 426 3.53 9.11 -28.42
N ASP A 427 4.27 9.92 -29.19
CA ASP A 427 5.50 9.53 -29.87
C ASP A 427 6.42 10.76 -30.04
N VAL A 428 7.37 10.98 -29.12
CA VAL A 428 8.24 12.17 -29.03
C VAL A 428 9.70 11.80 -28.76
N ALA A 429 10.66 12.72 -28.90
CA ALA A 429 11.99 12.47 -28.35
C ALA A 429 11.95 12.60 -26.82
N ALA A 430 12.66 11.72 -26.10
CA ALA A 430 12.59 11.71 -24.63
C ALA A 430 13.09 13.03 -23.99
N ASP A 431 14.06 13.70 -24.63
CA ASP A 431 14.63 14.97 -24.17
C ASP A 431 13.72 16.21 -24.44
N ASP A 432 12.63 16.05 -25.19
CA ASP A 432 11.71 17.16 -25.54
C ASP A 432 10.67 17.46 -24.45
N LEU A 433 10.38 16.51 -23.56
CA LEU A 433 9.46 16.70 -22.43
C LEU A 433 10.20 17.10 -21.15
N ASN A 434 9.51 17.85 -20.30
CA ASN A 434 9.92 18.13 -18.93
C ASN A 434 9.17 17.20 -17.98
N ASP A 435 7.84 17.14 -18.12
CA ASP A 435 6.90 16.35 -17.32
C ASP A 435 5.94 15.60 -18.25
N LEU A 436 5.18 14.63 -17.73
CA LEU A 436 4.12 13.95 -18.46
C LEU A 436 2.98 13.57 -17.51
N THR A 437 1.76 14.00 -17.82
CA THR A 437 0.54 13.58 -17.11
C THR A 437 -0.32 12.72 -18.03
N ILE A 438 -0.62 11.50 -17.57
CA ILE A 438 -1.54 10.59 -18.24
C ILE A 438 -2.79 10.48 -17.37
N ASN A 439 -3.94 10.87 -17.91
CA ASN A 439 -5.24 10.64 -17.31
C ASN A 439 -5.77 9.29 -17.82
N GLY A 440 -6.20 8.41 -16.93
CA GLY A 440 -7.05 7.29 -17.28
C GLY A 440 -8.45 7.78 -17.67
N GLY A 441 -9.19 6.91 -18.34
CA GLY A 441 -10.57 7.12 -18.74
C GLY A 441 -11.57 6.48 -17.79
N PRO A 442 -12.76 6.15 -18.31
CA PRO A 442 -13.76 5.37 -17.57
C PRO A 442 -13.52 3.87 -17.77
N GLY A 443 -13.29 3.13 -16.69
CA GLY A 443 -12.96 1.71 -16.68
C GLY A 443 -11.66 1.46 -15.92
N ALA A 444 -11.31 0.18 -15.74
CA ALA A 444 -10.04 -0.22 -15.15
C ALA A 444 -8.88 -0.02 -16.14
N ASP A 445 -7.96 0.87 -15.81
CA ASP A 445 -6.80 1.25 -16.61
C ASP A 445 -5.50 0.75 -15.98
N LYS A 446 -4.61 0.18 -16.80
CA LYS A 446 -3.31 -0.33 -16.34
C LYS A 446 -2.18 0.43 -17.01
N LEU A 447 -1.35 1.16 -16.25
CA LEU A 447 -0.10 1.74 -16.74
C LEU A 447 1.09 0.81 -16.45
N VAL A 448 1.80 0.43 -17.51
CA VAL A 448 3.07 -0.33 -17.42
C VAL A 448 4.26 0.56 -17.77
N VAL A 449 5.19 0.76 -16.83
CA VAL A 449 6.45 1.49 -17.07
C VAL A 449 7.54 0.52 -17.52
N ASN A 450 7.87 0.54 -18.81
CA ASN A 450 8.83 -0.39 -19.41
C ASN A 450 10.20 0.28 -19.64
N SER A 451 11.12 -0.01 -18.73
CA SER A 451 12.51 0.48 -18.70
C SER A 451 13.48 -0.24 -19.66
N SER A 452 13.07 -1.33 -20.32
CA SER A 452 13.98 -2.20 -21.09
C SER A 452 14.65 -1.55 -22.31
N GLY A 453 14.11 -0.43 -22.80
CA GLY A 453 14.69 0.38 -23.88
C GLY A 453 15.52 1.59 -23.42
N GLY A 454 15.63 1.80 -22.10
CA GLY A 454 16.11 3.03 -21.46
C GLY A 454 15.03 3.63 -20.56
N ASN A 455 15.41 4.55 -19.66
CA ASN A 455 14.45 5.26 -18.79
C ASN A 455 13.36 5.99 -19.60
N PRO A 456 12.07 5.66 -19.40
CA PRO A 456 10.95 6.33 -20.08
C PRO A 456 10.38 7.53 -19.30
N ILE A 457 10.84 7.79 -18.08
CA ILE A 457 10.28 8.83 -17.20
C ILE A 457 10.93 10.18 -17.54
N PRO A 458 10.17 11.25 -17.86
CA PRO A 458 10.69 12.61 -18.02
C PRO A 458 11.40 13.13 -16.75
N TRP A 459 12.27 14.13 -16.90
CA TRP A 459 13.17 14.56 -15.83
C TRP A 459 12.51 15.36 -14.70
N GLY A 460 11.33 15.94 -14.93
CA GLY A 460 10.48 16.56 -13.91
C GLY A 460 9.53 15.57 -13.22
N GLY A 461 9.06 14.56 -13.96
CA GLY A 461 8.33 13.42 -13.41
C GLY A 461 7.35 12.75 -14.38
N LEU A 462 6.65 11.74 -13.88
CA LEU A 462 5.50 11.08 -14.52
C LEU A 462 4.31 11.06 -13.54
N THR A 463 3.17 11.59 -13.97
CA THR A 463 1.91 11.51 -13.23
C THR A 463 0.94 10.60 -13.97
N PHE A 464 0.36 9.63 -13.27
CA PHE A 464 -0.77 8.83 -13.74
C PHE A 464 -1.97 9.09 -12.83
N ASN A 465 -3.09 9.47 -13.42
CA ASN A 465 -4.34 9.67 -12.69
C ASN A 465 -5.30 8.55 -13.12
N GLY A 466 -5.57 7.53 -12.29
CA GLY A 466 -6.24 6.30 -12.77
C GLY A 466 -7.64 6.54 -13.34
N GLY A 467 -8.38 7.49 -12.78
CA GLY A 467 -9.62 8.01 -13.40
C GLY A 467 -10.87 7.50 -12.69
N SER A 468 -11.52 6.46 -13.23
CA SER A 468 -12.62 5.80 -12.55
C SER A 468 -12.71 4.32 -12.92
N GLY A 469 -12.08 3.48 -12.12
CA GLY A 469 -12.01 2.03 -12.32
C GLY A 469 -11.49 1.31 -11.07
N ASP A 470 -10.86 0.17 -11.34
CA ASP A 470 -9.90 -0.48 -10.44
C ASP A 470 -8.55 -0.37 -11.19
N ASP A 471 -7.72 0.61 -10.86
CA ASP A 471 -6.63 1.09 -11.71
C ASP A 471 -5.24 0.62 -11.22
N LEU A 472 -4.32 0.27 -12.13
CA LEU A 472 -3.04 -0.39 -11.78
C LEU A 472 -1.81 0.30 -12.38
N LEU A 473 -0.91 0.79 -11.52
CA LEU A 473 0.47 1.13 -11.91
C LEU A 473 1.40 -0.08 -11.69
N SER A 474 2.07 -0.54 -12.75
CA SER A 474 2.93 -1.74 -12.74
C SER A 474 4.32 -1.42 -13.32
N MET A 475 5.39 -1.76 -12.59
CA MET A 475 6.77 -1.37 -12.91
C MET A 475 7.77 -2.48 -12.59
N ASP A 476 8.86 -2.57 -13.38
CA ASP A 476 9.98 -3.51 -13.15
C ASP A 476 11.32 -2.74 -13.17
N LEU A 477 12.05 -2.75 -12.05
CA LEU A 477 13.18 -1.84 -11.80
C LEU A 477 14.57 -2.47 -11.95
N LEU A 478 14.73 -3.80 -11.89
CA LEU A 478 16.04 -4.48 -12.00
C LEU A 478 16.38 -4.99 -13.42
N ALA A 479 15.52 -4.73 -14.41
CA ALA A 479 15.88 -4.95 -15.82
C ALA A 479 17.15 -4.15 -16.23
N ASP A 480 17.37 -2.96 -15.64
CA ASP A 480 18.63 -2.21 -15.69
C ASP A 480 18.74 -1.21 -14.51
N PRO A 481 19.33 -1.60 -13.35
CA PRO A 481 19.45 -0.70 -12.18
C PRO A 481 20.35 0.52 -12.43
N GLY A 482 21.09 0.56 -13.55
CA GLY A 482 21.86 1.75 -13.97
C GLY A 482 21.01 2.87 -14.58
N ASN A 483 19.71 2.63 -14.82
CA ASN A 483 18.78 3.54 -15.50
C ASN A 483 17.78 4.22 -14.55
N LEU A 484 17.82 3.93 -13.24
CA LEU A 484 16.95 4.58 -12.26
C LEU A 484 17.30 6.08 -12.14
N THR A 485 16.28 6.93 -12.25
CA THR A 485 16.41 8.39 -12.18
C THR A 485 15.88 8.94 -10.86
N SER A 486 16.26 10.17 -10.52
CA SER A 486 15.68 10.92 -9.41
C SER A 486 14.35 11.61 -9.78
N ALA A 487 13.74 11.25 -10.90
CA ALA A 487 12.46 11.81 -11.32
C ALA A 487 11.33 11.14 -10.51
N PRO A 488 10.38 11.90 -9.95
CA PRO A 488 9.26 11.34 -9.21
C PRO A 488 8.25 10.68 -10.15
N ILE A 489 7.59 9.64 -9.64
CA ILE A 489 6.34 9.10 -10.17
C ILE A 489 5.23 9.43 -9.18
N THR A 490 4.05 9.79 -9.68
CA THR A 490 2.85 10.03 -8.87
C THR A 490 1.69 9.23 -9.46
N PHE A 491 1.00 8.43 -8.65
CA PHE A 491 -0.21 7.71 -9.04
C PHE A 491 -1.34 7.94 -8.04
N ASN A 492 -2.41 8.63 -8.44
CA ASN A 492 -3.43 9.10 -7.48
C ASN A 492 -4.72 8.27 -7.37
N GLY A 493 -4.74 7.04 -7.90
CA GLY A 493 -5.90 6.13 -7.88
C GLY A 493 -7.02 6.65 -8.78
N GLY A 494 -7.65 7.75 -8.40
CA GLY A 494 -8.61 8.49 -9.19
C GLY A 494 -9.85 8.78 -8.36
N SER A 495 -11.02 8.44 -8.90
CA SER A 495 -12.32 8.59 -8.25
C SER A 495 -13.10 7.26 -8.20
N GLY A 496 -12.36 6.15 -8.15
CA GLY A 496 -12.86 4.78 -7.95
C GLY A 496 -13.70 4.71 -6.67
N GLY A 497 -15.00 4.41 -6.81
CA GLY A 497 -15.96 4.60 -5.73
C GLY A 497 -16.08 3.41 -4.79
N GLU A 498 -15.61 3.57 -3.54
CA GLU A 498 -15.99 2.78 -2.36
C GLU A 498 -15.73 1.26 -2.41
N THR A 499 -14.89 0.79 -3.34
CA THR A 499 -14.32 -0.57 -3.31
C THR A 499 -12.85 -0.54 -3.73
N ASN A 500 -11.98 -0.53 -2.72
CA ASN A 500 -10.52 -0.62 -2.73
C ASN A 500 -10.00 -1.61 -3.80
N GLY A 501 -9.66 -1.10 -4.98
CA GLY A 501 -9.24 -1.89 -6.15
C GLY A 501 -8.06 -1.28 -6.93
N ASP A 502 -7.77 0.00 -6.72
CA ASP A 502 -6.61 0.67 -7.31
C ASP A 502 -5.33 0.13 -6.65
N SER A 503 -4.34 -0.30 -7.43
CA SER A 503 -3.20 -1.07 -6.92
C SER A 503 -1.87 -0.65 -7.51
N LEU A 504 -0.79 -0.85 -6.73
CA LEU A 504 0.58 -0.54 -7.14
C LEU A 504 1.45 -1.79 -7.12
N GLU A 505 2.04 -2.13 -8.25
CA GLU A 505 2.96 -3.26 -8.39
C GLU A 505 4.36 -2.74 -8.76
N VAL A 506 5.33 -2.87 -7.85
CA VAL A 506 6.73 -2.50 -8.10
C VAL A 506 7.61 -3.74 -7.95
N LEU A 507 8.00 -4.32 -9.07
CA LEU A 507 8.76 -5.55 -9.14
C LEU A 507 10.27 -5.29 -9.21
N ASN A 508 10.99 -6.22 -8.59
CA ASN A 508 12.44 -6.31 -8.58
C ASN A 508 13.09 -4.97 -8.18
N THR A 509 12.68 -4.41 -7.04
CA THR A 509 13.25 -3.18 -6.50
C THR A 509 14.52 -3.49 -5.70
N PRO A 510 15.65 -2.79 -5.95
CA PRO A 510 16.82 -2.91 -5.10
C PRO A 510 16.71 -1.98 -3.90
N ASN A 511 16.82 -2.53 -2.69
CA ASN A 511 17.17 -1.78 -1.47
C ASN A 511 16.23 -0.61 -1.15
N VAL A 512 15.06 -0.91 -0.58
CA VAL A 512 14.10 0.06 -0.04
C VAL A 512 14.57 0.50 1.35
N ALA A 513 15.76 1.12 1.39
CA ALA A 513 16.52 1.32 2.63
C ALA A 513 16.19 2.57 3.46
N ASP A 514 16.35 2.39 4.77
CA ASP A 514 16.29 3.31 5.90
C ASP A 514 17.26 4.52 5.85
N THR A 515 17.05 5.49 4.94
CA THR A 515 17.73 6.80 5.04
C THR A 515 16.80 8.00 4.82
N GLY A 516 15.88 8.18 5.77
CA GLY A 516 15.19 9.45 6.03
C GLY A 516 13.79 9.59 5.44
N SER A 517 12.78 9.63 6.31
CA SER A 517 11.38 10.01 6.04
C SER A 517 10.79 9.29 4.83
N LYS A 518 10.55 7.99 4.98
CA LYS A 518 10.44 7.04 3.87
C LYS A 518 9.34 6.02 4.16
N TYR A 519 8.13 6.46 3.86
CA TYR A 519 6.91 5.84 4.34
C TYR A 519 6.19 5.07 3.25
N ILE A 520 5.80 3.82 3.52
CA ILE A 520 4.81 3.17 2.65
C ILE A 520 3.41 3.78 2.87
N THR A 521 3.17 4.49 3.98
CA THR A 521 1.87 5.12 4.34
C THR A 521 2.05 6.53 4.92
N THR A 522 1.22 7.54 4.59
CA THR A 522 1.45 8.94 5.03
C THR A 522 0.34 9.55 5.90
N PRO A 523 0.64 10.53 6.79
CA PRO A 523 -0.18 10.80 7.98
C PRO A 523 -1.43 11.68 7.80
N ASP A 524 -1.77 12.08 6.57
CA ASP A 524 -2.65 13.25 6.32
C ASP A 524 -3.93 12.94 5.48
N ASP A 525 -4.19 11.70 5.08
CA ASP A 525 -5.28 11.37 4.12
C ASP A 525 -6.16 10.17 4.54
N PRO A 526 -7.50 10.29 4.60
CA PRO A 526 -8.43 9.15 4.71
C PRO A 526 -8.51 8.24 3.47
N ASP A 527 -7.78 8.57 2.40
CA ASP A 527 -7.87 7.94 1.08
C ASP A 527 -6.60 7.11 0.73
N ASN A 528 -6.16 6.17 1.58
CA ASN A 528 -5.07 5.19 1.35
C ASN A 528 -3.82 5.73 0.57
N SER A 529 -2.90 6.45 1.23
CA SER A 529 -1.81 7.21 0.60
C SER A 529 -0.40 6.91 1.13
N GLY A 530 0.61 6.95 0.25
CA GLY A 530 1.96 6.48 0.58
C GLY A 530 3.10 6.90 -0.36
N ARG A 531 4.34 6.50 -0.02
CA ARG A 531 5.57 6.94 -0.72
C ARG A 531 6.73 5.91 -0.70
N ILE A 532 6.80 5.07 -1.73
CA ILE A 532 7.96 4.18 -1.93
C ILE A 532 9.18 4.99 -2.42
N VAL A 533 10.35 4.76 -1.81
CA VAL A 533 11.63 5.31 -2.28
C VAL A 533 12.61 4.16 -2.57
N VAL A 534 13.14 4.12 -3.79
CA VAL A 534 14.05 3.07 -4.24
C VAL A 534 15.47 3.64 -4.32
N SER A 535 16.41 3.03 -3.59
CA SER A 535 17.77 3.55 -3.41
C SER A 535 18.79 2.56 -4.01
N PRO A 536 19.37 2.80 -5.22
CA PRO A 536 20.07 1.79 -6.04
C PRO A 536 21.44 1.29 -5.53
N GLY A 537 21.69 1.26 -4.22
CA GLY A 537 22.83 0.56 -3.63
C GLY A 537 24.20 1.24 -3.86
N GLY A 538 24.34 2.50 -3.44
CA GLY A 538 25.64 3.18 -3.44
C GLY A 538 25.60 4.45 -2.58
N GLY A 539 26.45 4.53 -1.54
CA GLY A 539 26.38 5.59 -0.53
C GLY A 539 26.49 7.01 -1.12
N GLY A 540 25.35 7.71 -1.15
CA GLY A 540 25.18 9.08 -1.64
C GLY A 540 23.84 9.25 -2.36
N ASN A 541 22.98 10.12 -1.82
CA ASN A 541 21.55 10.35 -2.16
C ASN A 541 21.28 10.90 -3.59
N ALA A 542 22.13 10.64 -4.58
CA ALA A 542 22.09 11.31 -5.88
C ALA A 542 21.10 10.68 -6.88
N ASN A 543 20.63 9.45 -6.63
CA ASN A 543 19.87 8.63 -7.58
C ASN A 543 18.66 7.93 -6.93
N GLU A 544 18.01 8.55 -5.94
CA GLU A 544 16.83 7.97 -5.28
C GLU A 544 15.57 8.22 -6.11
N MET A 545 14.90 7.16 -6.56
CA MET A 545 13.60 7.25 -7.21
C MET A 545 12.51 7.33 -6.15
N THR A 546 11.54 8.23 -6.32
CA THR A 546 10.37 8.37 -5.44
C THR A 546 9.10 8.05 -6.22
N ILE A 547 8.23 7.21 -5.64
CA ILE A 547 6.91 6.87 -6.15
C ILE A 547 5.92 7.31 -5.07
N ASN A 548 5.16 8.37 -5.31
CA ASN A 548 4.09 8.82 -4.41
C ASN A 548 2.76 8.26 -4.90
N PHE A 549 1.87 7.89 -3.98
CA PHE A 549 0.55 7.39 -4.35
C PHE A 549 -0.56 7.80 -3.37
N THR A 550 -1.79 7.81 -3.86
CA THR A 550 -3.03 8.04 -3.09
C THR A 550 -4.13 7.13 -3.64
N GLY A 551 -5.07 6.71 -2.80
CA GLY A 551 -6.23 5.88 -3.14
C GLY A 551 -6.00 4.37 -3.27
N LEU A 552 -4.84 3.83 -2.85
CA LEU A 552 -4.40 2.50 -3.31
C LEU A 552 -4.50 1.38 -2.26
N GLU A 553 -5.02 0.23 -2.67
CA GLU A 553 -4.94 -1.04 -1.95
C GLU A 553 -5.18 -2.23 -2.92
N PRO A 554 -4.32 -3.26 -2.96
CA PRO A 554 -3.07 -3.44 -2.20
C PRO A 554 -1.83 -2.87 -2.91
N THR A 555 -0.73 -2.73 -2.16
CA THR A 555 0.61 -2.47 -2.70
C THR A 555 1.43 -3.76 -2.75
N THR A 556 2.01 -4.09 -3.90
CA THR A 556 2.80 -5.30 -4.13
C THR A 556 4.25 -4.97 -4.47
N LEU A 557 5.20 -5.47 -3.69
CA LEU A 557 6.64 -5.25 -3.86
C LEU A 557 7.45 -6.55 -3.99
N SER A 558 8.28 -6.70 -5.02
CA SER A 558 9.36 -7.70 -4.98
C SER A 558 10.72 -7.02 -5.06
N GLY A 559 11.76 -7.58 -4.45
CA GLY A 559 13.06 -6.90 -4.44
C GLY A 559 14.22 -7.69 -3.85
N THR A 560 15.28 -6.96 -3.50
CA THR A 560 16.53 -7.50 -2.89
C THR A 560 17.07 -6.54 -1.85
N GLY A 561 17.85 -7.04 -0.89
CA GLY A 561 18.32 -6.22 0.23
C GLY A 561 17.23 -5.98 1.29
N PRO A 562 17.32 -4.89 2.08
CA PRO A 562 16.33 -4.56 3.08
C PRO A 562 15.07 -3.90 2.49
N LEU A 563 13.93 -4.21 3.11
CA LEU A 563 12.67 -3.48 3.02
C LEU A 563 12.41 -2.82 4.37
N SER A 564 12.41 -1.48 4.41
CA SER A 564 11.92 -0.73 5.57
C SER A 564 10.48 -0.27 5.33
N VAL A 565 9.63 -0.51 6.32
CA VAL A 565 8.24 -0.07 6.41
C VAL A 565 8.10 0.80 7.65
N GLU A 566 7.46 1.96 7.48
CA GLU A 566 7.25 2.98 8.49
C GLU A 566 5.73 3.27 8.50
N VAL A 567 5.06 2.99 9.63
CA VAL A 567 3.60 3.07 9.79
C VAL A 567 3.25 4.39 10.48
N ALA A 568 3.10 5.48 9.73
CA ALA A 568 3.16 6.82 10.33
C ALA A 568 1.82 7.47 10.71
N ILE A 569 0.86 6.69 11.21
CA ILE A 569 -0.53 7.16 11.43
C ILE A 569 -0.91 6.96 12.91
N ASP A 570 -1.41 8.02 13.56
CA ASP A 570 -1.95 8.00 14.94
C ASP A 570 -3.19 7.07 15.14
N ASP A 571 -3.75 6.53 14.05
CA ASP A 571 -5.00 5.75 14.04
C ASP A 571 -4.80 4.24 13.76
N VAL A 572 -3.60 3.78 13.33
CA VAL A 572 -3.33 2.34 13.10
C VAL A 572 -3.09 1.66 14.45
N THR A 573 -4.07 0.89 14.93
CA THR A 573 -4.01 0.23 16.25
C THR A 573 -3.58 -1.22 16.22
N THR A 574 -3.56 -1.86 15.04
CA THR A 574 -3.09 -3.24 14.88
C THR A 574 -2.31 -3.41 13.59
N LEU A 575 -1.24 -4.20 13.64
CA LEU A 575 -0.47 -4.66 12.49
C LEU A 575 -0.38 -6.19 12.52
N GLU A 576 -0.60 -6.86 11.39
CA GLU A 576 -0.41 -8.30 11.25
C GLU A 576 0.58 -8.61 10.11
N LEU A 577 1.65 -9.32 10.45
CA LEU A 577 2.58 -9.92 9.50
C LEU A 577 2.28 -11.43 9.37
N ARG A 578 1.90 -11.83 8.15
CA ARG A 578 1.43 -13.18 7.81
C ARG A 578 1.96 -13.67 6.46
N GLU A 579 2.01 -14.98 6.28
CA GLU A 579 2.24 -15.65 4.98
C GLU A 579 1.05 -15.40 4.02
N ASP A 580 1.36 -15.33 2.73
CA ASP A 580 0.38 -15.36 1.63
C ASP A 580 -0.48 -16.66 1.69
N THR A 581 -1.81 -16.52 1.65
CA THR A 581 -2.71 -17.70 1.71
C THR A 581 -2.96 -18.37 0.35
N VAL A 582 -2.28 -17.90 -0.70
CA VAL A 582 -2.44 -18.32 -2.10
C VAL A 582 -1.55 -19.53 -2.40
N GLN A 583 -0.27 -19.49 -2.04
CA GLN A 583 0.67 -20.59 -2.30
C GLN A 583 1.89 -20.61 -1.36
N SER A 584 1.81 -21.41 -0.29
CA SER A 584 2.92 -21.60 0.65
C SER A 584 4.26 -22.00 0.01
N GLY A 585 5.35 -21.31 0.38
CA GLY A 585 6.71 -21.62 -0.02
C GLY A 585 7.16 -20.99 -1.35
N ASP A 586 6.61 -19.81 -1.70
CA ASP A 586 7.03 -18.99 -2.84
C ASP A 586 7.61 -17.61 -2.46
N GLY A 587 7.70 -17.34 -1.16
CA GLY A 587 8.35 -16.20 -0.54
C GLY A 587 7.45 -14.99 -0.29
N TRP A 588 6.15 -15.06 -0.65
CA TRP A 588 5.22 -13.95 -0.40
C TRP A 588 4.77 -13.88 1.06
N ASN A 589 4.89 -12.67 1.61
CA ASN A 589 4.40 -12.28 2.92
C ASN A 589 3.50 -11.06 2.76
N ILE A 590 2.63 -10.84 3.73
CA ILE A 590 1.68 -9.75 3.78
C ILE A 590 1.86 -9.05 5.12
N LEU A 591 2.05 -7.73 5.08
CA LEU A 591 1.89 -6.85 6.23
C LEU A 591 0.56 -6.09 6.04
N ASP A 592 -0.32 -6.24 7.02
CA ASP A 592 -1.72 -5.80 7.02
C ASP A 592 -2.01 -4.99 8.30
N GLY A 593 -3.10 -4.23 8.35
CA GLY A 593 -3.46 -3.42 9.52
C GLY A 593 -4.97 -3.30 9.74
N ASP A 594 -5.41 -2.29 10.50
CA ASP A 594 -6.82 -2.16 10.93
C ASP A 594 -7.74 -1.46 9.92
N SER A 595 -7.48 -1.63 8.62
CA SER A 595 -8.08 -0.92 7.47
C SER A 595 -7.78 0.58 7.35
N THR A 596 -6.92 1.13 8.21
CA THR A 596 -6.30 2.45 8.01
C THR A 596 -4.86 2.38 7.46
N TYR A 597 -4.36 1.16 7.24
CA TYR A 597 -3.06 0.83 6.67
C TYR A 597 -3.25 0.02 5.38
N GLU A 598 -2.49 0.36 4.33
CA GLU A 598 -2.59 -0.27 3.02
C GLU A 598 -1.91 -1.65 2.99
N GLU A 599 -2.65 -2.72 2.65
CA GLU A 599 -2.10 -4.09 2.61
C GLU A 599 -0.84 -4.14 1.71
N LEU A 600 0.29 -4.49 2.32
CA LEU A 600 1.60 -4.58 1.69
C LEU A 600 1.95 -6.05 1.47
N THR A 601 1.83 -6.52 0.24
CA THR A 601 2.30 -7.84 -0.19
C THR A 601 3.76 -7.75 -0.65
N PHE A 602 4.68 -8.50 -0.05
CA PHE A 602 6.12 -8.39 -0.34
C PHE A 602 6.88 -9.73 -0.42
N ARG A 603 7.95 -9.78 -1.22
CA ARG A 603 8.91 -10.90 -1.26
C ARG A 603 10.32 -10.53 -1.71
N GLY A 604 11.27 -11.41 -1.43
CA GLY A 604 12.64 -11.35 -1.97
C GLY A 604 13.63 -10.49 -1.18
N TYR A 605 13.16 -9.80 -0.13
CA TYR A 605 13.99 -8.99 0.75
C TYR A 605 14.63 -9.85 1.83
N ASN A 606 15.92 -9.67 2.10
CA ASN A 606 16.64 -10.45 3.11
C ASN A 606 16.36 -10.00 4.55
N THR A 607 15.91 -8.75 4.70
CA THR A 607 15.62 -8.07 5.96
C THR A 607 14.32 -7.29 5.80
N LEU A 608 13.38 -7.48 6.73
CA LEU A 608 12.23 -6.59 6.92
C LEU A 608 12.49 -5.74 8.16
N ASN A 609 12.27 -4.43 8.06
CA ASN A 609 12.14 -3.53 9.22
C ASN A 609 10.72 -2.99 9.23
N VAL A 610 10.01 -3.11 10.35
CA VAL A 610 8.71 -2.48 10.58
C VAL A 610 8.85 -1.59 11.81
N THR A 611 8.58 -0.31 11.63
CA THR A 611 8.52 0.71 12.69
C THR A 611 7.07 1.18 12.79
N SER A 612 6.47 1.13 13.98
CA SER A 612 5.06 1.47 14.20
C SER A 612 4.81 2.99 14.23
N GLY A 613 3.62 3.38 14.68
CA GLY A 613 3.11 4.74 14.61
C GLY A 613 3.32 5.51 15.89
N THR A 614 2.33 6.34 16.25
CA THR A 614 2.24 6.83 17.63
C THR A 614 0.92 6.43 18.23
N GLY A 615 0.96 5.67 19.32
CA GLY A 615 -0.22 5.04 19.87
C GLY A 615 0.15 3.80 20.66
N ALA A 616 -0.87 3.02 21.03
CA ALA A 616 -0.65 1.70 21.59
C ALA A 616 -1.06 0.69 20.53
N GLU A 617 -0.07 0.05 19.91
CA GLU A 617 -0.24 -0.87 18.80
C GLU A 617 -0.23 -2.34 19.26
N ILE A 618 -0.96 -3.17 18.51
CA ILE A 618 -0.87 -4.63 18.61
C ILE A 618 -0.18 -5.16 17.36
N ILE A 619 1.09 -5.52 17.48
CA ILE A 619 1.95 -6.02 16.40
C ILE A 619 1.95 -7.55 16.46
N THR A 620 1.31 -8.22 15.50
CA THR A 620 1.15 -9.68 15.48
C THR A 620 1.97 -10.32 14.36
N LEU A 621 2.77 -11.34 14.71
CA LEU A 621 3.50 -12.18 13.77
C LEU A 621 2.87 -13.57 13.76
N SER A 622 1.93 -13.81 12.84
CA SER A 622 1.13 -15.05 12.80
C SER A 622 1.77 -16.15 11.94
N SER A 623 2.42 -15.80 10.83
CA SER A 623 3.23 -16.71 10.01
C SER A 623 4.23 -15.95 9.13
N LEU A 624 5.22 -16.67 8.58
CA LEU A 624 6.21 -16.12 7.64
C LEU A 624 6.57 -17.15 6.57
N ASP A 625 6.49 -16.76 5.30
CA ASP A 625 7.16 -17.49 4.23
C ASP A 625 8.61 -16.98 4.09
N THR A 626 9.55 -17.89 4.33
CA THR A 626 10.99 -17.62 4.30
C THR A 626 11.66 -18.22 3.07
N ALA A 627 10.88 -18.77 2.14
CA ALA A 627 11.41 -19.37 0.92
C ALA A 627 12.15 -18.34 0.05
N ASP A 628 13.30 -18.76 -0.48
CA ASP A 628 13.89 -18.17 -1.68
C ASP A 628 12.89 -18.41 -2.84
N PRO A 629 12.38 -17.35 -3.52
CA PRO A 629 11.45 -17.48 -4.65
C PRO A 629 11.98 -18.33 -5.83
N GLY A 630 13.27 -18.67 -5.84
CA GLY A 630 13.86 -19.69 -6.70
C GLY A 630 14.20 -19.20 -8.11
N ASP A 631 14.13 -17.89 -8.37
CA ASP A 631 14.53 -17.26 -9.62
C ASP A 631 16.04 -16.97 -9.71
N GLY A 632 16.75 -17.01 -8.58
CA GLY A 632 18.18 -16.74 -8.46
C GLY A 632 18.56 -15.26 -8.52
N VAL A 633 17.60 -14.36 -8.33
CA VAL A 633 17.78 -12.91 -8.20
C VAL A 633 17.28 -12.41 -6.84
N LEU A 634 16.11 -12.89 -6.40
CA LEU A 634 15.51 -12.55 -5.12
C LEU A 634 16.19 -13.30 -3.95
N GLU A 635 16.03 -12.80 -2.71
CA GLU A 635 16.66 -13.34 -1.51
C GLU A 635 15.62 -13.93 -0.53
N ALA A 636 16.01 -14.92 0.26
CA ALA A 636 15.19 -15.46 1.34
C ALA A 636 15.15 -14.48 2.54
N LEU A 637 13.97 -14.30 3.13
CA LEU A 637 13.80 -13.49 4.35
C LEU A 637 14.54 -14.14 5.52
N SER A 638 15.49 -13.42 6.12
CA SER A 638 16.41 -13.93 7.14
C SER A 638 16.47 -13.09 8.40
N THR A 639 15.95 -11.87 8.38
CA THR A 639 15.86 -10.98 9.53
C THR A 639 14.55 -10.20 9.48
N VAL A 640 13.87 -10.11 10.61
CA VAL A 640 12.68 -9.29 10.82
C VAL A 640 12.93 -8.44 12.05
N ASN A 641 12.84 -7.12 11.90
CA ASN A 641 12.93 -6.16 12.99
C ASN A 641 11.55 -5.54 13.17
N LEU A 642 10.97 -5.66 14.37
CA LEU A 642 9.70 -5.05 14.74
C LEU A 642 9.99 -4.04 15.86
N ASP A 643 9.66 -2.78 15.64
CA ASP A 643 9.94 -1.65 16.53
C ASP A 643 8.62 -0.95 16.89
N GLY A 644 8.36 -0.80 18.20
CA GLY A 644 7.17 -0.14 18.77
C GLY A 644 7.32 1.38 18.91
N ASP A 645 8.53 1.93 18.78
CA ASP A 645 8.70 3.39 18.68
C ASP A 645 8.38 3.89 17.27
N ASN A 646 8.05 5.17 17.17
CA ASN A 646 8.06 5.86 15.89
C ASN A 646 9.49 6.17 15.42
N THR A 647 9.66 6.45 14.14
CA THR A 647 10.97 6.82 13.54
C THR A 647 11.61 8.08 14.14
N ALA A 648 10.86 8.89 14.89
CA ALA A 648 11.42 10.04 15.60
C ALA A 648 12.08 9.65 16.94
N GLY A 649 11.84 8.45 17.46
CA GLY A 649 12.32 7.98 18.76
C GLY A 649 11.60 8.70 19.90
N THR A 650 10.27 8.76 19.85
CA THR A 650 9.45 9.67 20.67
C THR A 650 8.12 9.12 21.18
N ASP A 651 7.71 7.90 20.82
CA ASP A 651 6.56 7.32 21.50
C ASP A 651 6.91 6.94 22.95
N THR A 652 5.89 6.91 23.79
CA THR A 652 5.91 6.64 25.23
C THR A 652 4.66 5.84 25.66
N SER A 653 4.04 5.16 24.70
CA SER A 653 2.76 4.47 24.81
C SER A 653 2.95 3.06 25.38
N ALA A 654 2.18 2.04 25.00
CA ALA A 654 2.40 0.70 25.56
C ALA A 654 1.97 -0.36 24.56
N ASP A 655 2.94 -1.04 23.96
CA ASP A 655 2.73 -1.87 22.78
C ASP A 655 2.62 -3.36 23.11
N VAL A 656 2.00 -4.11 22.21
CA VAL A 656 1.75 -5.55 22.39
C VAL A 656 2.23 -6.34 21.18
N PHE A 657 3.35 -7.03 21.33
CA PHE A 657 3.90 -7.95 20.34
C PHE A 657 3.34 -9.35 20.55
N ASN A 658 2.62 -9.90 19.57
CA ASN A 658 2.08 -11.27 19.62
C ASN A 658 2.82 -12.16 18.61
N ILE A 659 3.82 -12.92 19.09
CA ILE A 659 4.73 -13.71 18.27
C ILE A 659 4.29 -15.18 18.29
N GLN A 660 3.61 -15.59 17.21
CA GLN A 660 3.06 -16.94 17.03
C GLN A 660 3.94 -17.80 16.12
N ALA A 661 4.81 -17.20 15.32
CA ALA A 661 5.74 -17.88 14.44
C ALA A 661 7.14 -17.23 14.44
N ALA A 662 8.19 -18.06 14.50
CA ALA A 662 9.56 -17.65 14.22
C ALA A 662 10.27 -18.82 13.51
N PRO A 663 10.30 -18.87 12.17
CA PRO A 663 10.87 -20.00 11.44
C PRO A 663 12.38 -20.16 11.66
N SER A 664 12.86 -21.41 11.61
CA SER A 664 14.28 -21.70 11.76
C SER A 664 15.13 -21.00 10.69
N GLY A 665 16.15 -20.26 11.13
CA GLY A 665 17.03 -19.47 10.26
C GLY A 665 16.65 -17.99 10.14
N VAL A 666 15.48 -17.58 10.63
CA VAL A 666 15.13 -16.17 10.82
C VAL A 666 15.68 -15.66 12.15
N THR A 667 16.18 -14.42 12.14
CA THR A 667 16.41 -13.62 13.36
C THR A 667 15.28 -12.62 13.50
N LEU A 668 14.53 -12.67 14.59
CA LEU A 668 13.47 -11.75 14.94
C LEU A 668 13.98 -10.85 16.07
N ASN A 669 14.10 -9.55 15.82
CA ASN A 669 14.47 -8.56 16.84
C ASN A 669 13.21 -7.73 17.16
N LEU A 670 12.83 -7.72 18.43
CA LEU A 670 11.66 -7.01 18.95
C LEU A 670 12.12 -5.88 19.85
N LYS A 671 11.61 -4.67 19.62
CA LYS A 671 11.98 -3.46 20.35
C LYS A 671 10.71 -2.79 20.86
N GLY A 672 10.58 -2.63 22.17
CA GLY A 672 9.39 -2.02 22.79
C GLY A 672 9.24 -0.56 22.41
N GLY A 673 10.36 0.17 22.36
CA GLY A 673 10.38 1.61 22.17
C GLY A 673 10.35 2.33 23.51
N GLY A 674 9.50 3.33 23.66
CA GLY A 674 9.20 3.92 24.95
C GLY A 674 7.83 3.46 25.44
N GLY A 675 7.73 2.80 26.59
CA GLY A 675 6.42 2.38 27.04
C GLY A 675 6.30 1.63 28.37
N ASN A 676 5.51 0.56 28.38
CA ASN A 676 5.53 -0.54 29.36
C ASN A 676 4.99 -1.76 28.61
N ASP A 677 5.85 -2.38 27.81
CA ASP A 677 5.44 -3.12 26.62
C ASP A 677 5.29 -4.61 26.90
N ILE A 678 4.52 -5.32 26.07
CA ILE A 678 4.15 -6.72 26.30
C ILE A 678 4.53 -7.58 25.11
N PHE A 679 5.50 -8.48 25.31
CA PHE A 679 5.94 -9.46 24.31
C PHE A 679 5.33 -10.83 24.64
N ASN A 680 4.26 -11.21 23.94
CA ASN A 680 3.62 -12.52 24.07
C ASN A 680 4.19 -13.51 23.04
N LEU A 681 4.91 -14.53 23.49
CA LEU A 681 5.51 -15.57 22.66
C LEU A 681 4.77 -16.89 22.86
N GLY A 682 4.11 -17.37 21.80
CA GLY A 682 3.34 -18.61 21.77
C GLY A 682 2.30 -18.57 20.64
N ASP A 683 2.02 -19.72 20.03
CA ASP A 683 1.03 -19.84 18.97
C ASP A 683 -0.41 -19.64 19.48
N ALA A 684 -1.39 -19.59 18.57
CA ALA A 684 -2.81 -19.47 18.93
C ALA A 684 -3.39 -20.67 19.72
N SER A 685 -2.61 -21.73 19.95
CA SER A 685 -2.91 -22.87 20.85
C SER A 685 -2.12 -22.80 22.16
N ASN A 686 -1.40 -21.70 22.42
CA ASN A 686 -0.47 -21.50 23.53
C ASN A 686 0.68 -22.52 23.56
N LEU A 687 1.31 -22.78 22.40
CA LEU A 687 2.51 -23.61 22.26
C LEU A 687 3.69 -22.80 21.73
N ILE A 688 4.89 -23.02 22.25
CA ILE A 688 6.14 -22.39 21.73
C ILE A 688 6.95 -23.30 20.81
N ALA A 689 6.49 -24.53 20.57
CA ALA A 689 7.16 -25.52 19.71
C ALA A 689 7.18 -25.20 18.19
N GLY A 690 6.82 -23.97 17.80
CA GLY A 690 6.98 -23.40 16.45
C GLY A 690 7.89 -22.17 16.39
N LEU A 691 8.53 -21.80 17.52
CA LEU A 691 9.46 -20.68 17.63
C LEU A 691 10.92 -21.21 17.53
N ASP A 692 11.31 -21.60 16.32
CA ASP A 692 12.62 -22.22 16.00
C ASP A 692 13.69 -21.23 15.51
N GLY A 693 13.32 -19.98 15.28
CA GLY A 693 14.22 -18.87 14.95
C GLY A 693 15.02 -18.38 16.15
N THR A 694 15.88 -17.38 15.92
CA THR A 694 16.46 -16.58 17.02
C THR A 694 15.49 -15.44 17.32
N ILE A 695 15.08 -15.28 18.58
CA ILE A 695 14.25 -14.14 19.01
C ILE A 695 15.07 -13.32 20.02
N ASP A 696 15.23 -12.03 19.76
CA ASP A 696 15.89 -11.06 20.64
C ASP A 696 14.86 -10.01 21.06
N VAL A 697 14.80 -9.69 22.36
CA VAL A 697 13.79 -8.81 22.95
C VAL A 697 14.46 -7.69 23.74
N ASP A 698 14.25 -6.46 23.31
CA ASP A 698 14.67 -5.23 23.98
C ASP A 698 13.43 -4.45 24.41
N GLY A 699 13.26 -4.22 25.71
CA GLY A 699 12.18 -3.35 26.22
C GLY A 699 12.45 -1.87 25.96
N GLU A 700 13.71 -1.50 25.71
CA GLU A 700 14.25 -0.15 25.55
C GLU A 700 13.91 0.84 26.69
N GLY A 701 12.69 1.37 26.72
CA GLY A 701 12.33 2.63 27.36
C GLY A 701 11.19 2.59 28.37
N GLY A 702 10.95 1.47 29.05
CA GLY A 702 9.85 1.34 30.01
C GLY A 702 10.16 1.54 31.49
N THR A 703 9.23 1.04 32.31
CA THR A 703 9.42 0.80 33.76
C THR A 703 8.80 -0.52 34.26
N ALA A 704 8.20 -1.28 33.35
CA ALA A 704 7.43 -2.49 33.60
C ALA A 704 7.20 -3.28 32.30
N ASP A 705 8.24 -3.41 31.45
CA ASP A 705 8.21 -4.19 30.22
C ASP A 705 8.16 -5.69 30.54
N VAL A 706 7.31 -6.44 29.84
CA VAL A 706 6.93 -7.82 30.19
C VAL A 706 7.10 -8.78 29.00
N LEU A 707 7.90 -9.83 29.20
CA LEU A 707 8.07 -10.92 28.24
C LEU A 707 7.31 -12.15 28.72
N HIS A 708 6.16 -12.44 28.11
CA HIS A 708 5.40 -13.66 28.36
C HIS A 708 5.84 -14.79 27.41
N ILE A 709 6.34 -15.89 27.96
CA ILE A 709 6.61 -17.12 27.21
C ILE A 709 5.52 -18.13 27.60
N ILE A 710 4.67 -18.51 26.63
CA ILE A 710 3.37 -19.14 26.89
C ILE A 710 3.32 -20.53 26.24
N ASP A 711 3.61 -21.57 27.03
CA ASP A 711 3.52 -22.98 26.61
C ASP A 711 2.37 -23.75 27.31
N THR A 712 1.36 -23.02 27.82
CA THR A 712 0.22 -23.58 28.57
C THR A 712 -0.64 -24.58 27.78
N GLY A 713 -0.50 -24.65 26.45
CA GLY A 713 -1.12 -25.67 25.59
C GLY A 713 -0.41 -27.02 25.63
N ASN A 714 0.81 -27.10 26.18
CA ASN A 714 1.59 -28.33 26.25
C ASN A 714 1.02 -29.29 27.31
N SER A 715 1.17 -30.59 27.07
CA SER A 715 0.71 -31.68 27.95
C SER A 715 1.70 -32.85 28.00
N SER A 716 2.94 -32.64 27.55
CA SER A 716 4.03 -33.61 27.58
C SER A 716 4.92 -33.37 28.79
N ALA A 717 5.15 -34.40 29.60
CA ALA A 717 5.93 -34.33 30.85
C ALA A 717 7.46 -34.32 30.61
N THR A 718 7.97 -33.41 29.78
CA THR A 718 9.38 -33.36 29.34
C THR A 718 9.86 -31.96 28.94
N THR A 719 9.22 -30.90 29.40
CA THR A 719 9.49 -29.54 28.90
C THR A 719 10.65 -28.89 29.65
N ASP A 720 11.86 -29.46 29.48
CA ASP A 720 13.08 -28.98 30.15
C ASP A 720 13.42 -27.54 29.71
N GLY A 721 13.26 -26.58 30.62
CA GLY A 721 13.54 -25.15 30.39
C GLY A 721 14.67 -24.60 31.26
N VAL A 722 15.33 -23.56 30.76
CA VAL A 722 16.38 -22.81 31.48
C VAL A 722 16.21 -21.31 31.24
N ILE A 723 16.09 -20.53 32.32
CA ILE A 723 16.18 -19.07 32.31
C ILE A 723 17.47 -18.59 33.00
N THR A 724 18.04 -17.52 32.46
CA THR A 724 19.27 -16.86 32.92
C THR A 724 19.05 -15.35 32.98
N SER A 725 20.05 -14.56 33.36
CA SER A 725 19.94 -13.10 33.38
C SER A 725 19.72 -12.45 32.00
N THR A 726 19.87 -13.18 30.88
CA THR A 726 19.76 -12.61 29.50
C THR A 726 19.10 -13.55 28.47
N ALA A 727 18.53 -14.68 28.88
CA ALA A 727 17.96 -15.65 27.95
C ALA A 727 17.05 -16.69 28.61
N VAL A 728 16.03 -17.13 27.87
CA VAL A 728 15.26 -18.37 28.09
C VAL A 728 15.56 -19.36 26.96
N THR A 729 15.91 -20.59 27.32
CA THR A 729 16.26 -21.66 26.37
C THR A 729 15.62 -22.99 26.77
N GLY A 730 15.58 -23.94 25.84
CA GLY A 730 14.88 -25.20 26.01
C GLY A 730 13.39 -25.07 25.70
N LEU A 731 12.55 -25.73 26.49
CA LEU A 731 11.08 -25.77 26.31
C LEU A 731 10.59 -26.20 24.91
N GLY A 732 11.41 -26.94 24.16
CA GLY A 732 11.12 -27.35 22.79
C GLY A 732 11.57 -26.39 21.68
N MET A 733 12.01 -25.17 22.00
CA MET A 733 12.57 -24.23 21.03
C MET A 733 13.94 -24.71 20.51
N ALA A 734 14.22 -24.51 19.21
CA ALA A 734 15.52 -24.88 18.63
C ALA A 734 16.70 -23.98 19.07
N VAL A 735 16.45 -22.70 19.36
CA VAL A 735 17.48 -21.72 19.78
C VAL A 735 17.14 -21.13 21.15
N GLY A 736 15.95 -20.53 21.27
CA GLY A 736 15.50 -19.83 22.48
C GLY A 736 15.32 -18.32 22.24
N VAL A 737 15.02 -17.62 23.34
CA VAL A 737 14.75 -16.18 23.39
C VAL A 737 15.87 -15.50 24.17
N THR A 738 16.51 -14.48 23.60
CA THR A 738 17.40 -13.57 24.32
C THR A 738 16.66 -12.29 24.69
N TYR A 739 17.10 -11.67 25.78
CA TYR A 739 16.69 -10.34 26.21
C TYR A 739 17.85 -9.70 26.97
N ASP A 740 17.87 -8.38 27.03
CA ASP A 740 18.92 -7.64 27.71
C ASP A 740 18.47 -7.15 29.10
N ASN A 741 18.98 -6.01 29.57
CA ASN A 741 18.68 -5.44 30.87
C ASN A 741 17.78 -4.19 30.83
N THR A 742 17.08 -3.93 29.71
CA THR A 742 15.98 -2.96 29.63
C THR A 742 14.66 -3.58 30.08
N LEU A 743 14.36 -4.81 29.63
CA LEU A 743 13.20 -5.60 30.04
C LEU A 743 13.10 -5.74 31.57
N GLU A 744 11.96 -5.43 32.20
CA GLU A 744 11.79 -5.63 33.64
C GLU A 744 11.27 -7.01 34.07
N SER A 745 10.45 -7.71 33.27
CA SER A 745 9.69 -8.87 33.76
C SER A 745 9.47 -10.00 32.74
N PRO A 746 10.42 -10.95 32.56
CA PRO A 746 10.14 -12.23 31.92
C PRO A 746 9.28 -13.15 32.80
N ALA A 747 8.15 -13.60 32.27
CA ALA A 747 7.29 -14.61 32.87
C ALA A 747 7.16 -15.84 31.95
N VAL A 748 7.39 -17.02 32.51
CA VAL A 748 7.24 -18.30 31.80
C VAL A 748 6.03 -19.04 32.35
N SER A 749 5.13 -19.47 31.47
CA SER A 749 3.94 -20.24 31.81
C SER A 749 3.98 -21.61 31.14
N LEU A 750 4.17 -22.65 31.95
CA LEU A 750 4.34 -24.04 31.53
C LEU A 750 2.98 -24.75 31.35
N GLY A 751 3.04 -26.03 30.97
CA GLY A 751 1.91 -26.78 30.46
C GLY A 751 1.09 -27.52 31.53
N SER A 752 0.52 -28.65 31.09
CA SER A 752 -0.13 -29.65 31.94
C SER A 752 0.66 -30.97 32.02
N GLY A 753 1.95 -30.92 31.67
CA GLY A 753 2.91 -32.00 31.87
C GLY A 753 3.50 -31.95 33.27
N ALA A 754 4.28 -32.97 33.66
CA ALA A 754 5.22 -32.82 34.78
C ALA A 754 6.52 -32.24 34.21
N ASP A 755 6.75 -30.94 34.42
CA ASP A 755 7.80 -30.17 33.76
C ASP A 755 9.02 -29.90 34.66
N GLN A 756 10.17 -29.59 34.06
CA GLN A 756 11.41 -29.26 34.76
C GLN A 756 11.92 -27.89 34.31
N PHE A 757 12.02 -26.93 35.23
CA PHE A 757 12.38 -25.55 34.89
C PHE A 757 13.49 -25.00 35.78
N ASN A 758 14.57 -24.50 35.18
CA ASN A 758 15.77 -24.07 35.90
C ASN A 758 15.99 -22.55 35.79
N VAL A 759 15.88 -21.83 36.89
CA VAL A 759 16.23 -20.41 37.02
C VAL A 759 17.67 -20.30 37.50
N GLN A 760 18.63 -20.18 36.58
CA GLN A 760 20.06 -20.23 36.93
C GLN A 760 20.64 -18.89 37.37
N SER A 761 20.05 -17.78 36.92
CA SER A 761 20.43 -16.40 37.27
C SER A 761 19.34 -15.40 36.90
N THR A 762 19.34 -14.23 37.53
CA THR A 762 18.50 -13.06 37.21
C THR A 762 19.37 -11.79 37.26
N ASP A 763 19.07 -10.77 36.44
CA ASP A 763 19.70 -9.46 36.64
C ASP A 763 19.08 -8.74 37.85
N SER A 764 19.85 -7.86 38.48
CA SER A 764 19.41 -7.01 39.60
C SER A 764 18.15 -6.17 39.36
N ASN A 765 17.77 -5.89 38.11
CA ASN A 765 16.58 -5.13 37.76
C ASN A 765 15.43 -6.01 37.22
N VAL A 766 15.71 -7.27 36.85
CA VAL A 766 14.79 -8.16 36.13
C VAL A 766 14.08 -9.11 37.09
N ALA A 767 12.76 -8.98 37.25
CA ALA A 767 11.95 -9.85 38.09
C ALA A 767 11.43 -11.06 37.26
N VAL A 768 11.59 -12.29 37.76
CA VAL A 768 11.14 -13.49 37.05
C VAL A 768 9.83 -14.01 37.65
N LEU A 769 8.88 -14.39 36.80
CA LEU A 769 7.70 -15.18 37.18
C LEU A 769 7.74 -16.56 36.51
N VAL A 770 7.48 -17.62 37.26
CA VAL A 770 7.30 -18.99 36.74
C VAL A 770 5.96 -19.52 37.20
N ASN A 771 5.06 -19.77 36.25
CA ASN A 771 3.81 -20.50 36.47
C ASN A 771 4.04 -21.96 36.03
N ALA A 772 4.06 -22.89 36.98
CA ALA A 772 4.37 -24.30 36.70
C ALA A 772 3.22 -25.03 35.97
N GLY A 773 1.98 -24.57 36.13
CA GLY A 773 0.83 -25.05 35.38
C GLY A 773 0.11 -26.20 36.08
N GLY A 774 0.07 -27.39 35.49
CA GLY A 774 -0.59 -28.53 36.12
C GLY A 774 0.17 -29.82 35.95
N GLY A 775 0.78 -30.35 37.00
CA GLY A 775 1.60 -31.53 36.86
C GLY A 775 2.11 -32.11 38.15
N ALA A 776 3.43 -32.24 38.21
CA ALA A 776 4.19 -32.60 39.39
C ALA A 776 5.58 -32.01 39.15
N ASP A 777 5.62 -30.69 39.20
CA ASP A 777 6.62 -29.90 38.49
C ASP A 777 7.86 -29.68 39.35
N ASN A 778 9.02 -29.59 38.71
CA ASN A 778 10.28 -29.34 39.40
C ASN A 778 10.89 -28.03 38.94
N VAL A 779 10.77 -26.99 39.77
CA VAL A 779 11.45 -25.72 39.56
C VAL A 779 12.74 -25.73 40.36
N THR A 780 13.88 -25.48 39.74
CA THR A 780 15.18 -25.34 40.42
C THR A 780 15.70 -23.92 40.29
N LEU A 781 16.02 -23.27 41.41
CA LEU A 781 16.69 -21.97 41.44
C LEU A 781 18.18 -22.17 41.76
N GLY A 782 19.05 -21.41 41.09
CA GLY A 782 20.50 -21.54 41.20
C GLY A 782 21.09 -22.60 40.27
N ASN A 783 22.39 -22.85 40.41
CA ASN A 783 23.11 -23.84 39.60
C ASN A 783 24.38 -24.36 40.28
N ALA A 784 24.86 -25.52 39.83
CA ALA A 784 26.04 -26.19 40.38
C ALA A 784 27.40 -25.44 40.25
N THR A 785 27.44 -24.23 39.65
CA THR A 785 28.66 -23.41 39.52
C THR A 785 28.66 -22.20 40.46
N ASN A 786 27.54 -21.48 40.54
CA ASN A 786 27.40 -20.24 41.30
C ASN A 786 26.39 -20.34 42.46
N GLY A 787 25.89 -21.54 42.76
CA GLY A 787 24.78 -21.71 43.69
C GLY A 787 23.58 -20.85 43.30
N VAL A 788 22.99 -20.21 44.31
CA VAL A 788 21.89 -19.24 44.20
C VAL A 788 22.34 -17.78 44.11
N ASP A 789 23.65 -17.49 44.19
CA ASP A 789 24.20 -16.11 44.10
C ASP A 789 23.86 -15.41 42.79
N GLY A 790 23.63 -16.19 41.73
CA GLY A 790 23.18 -15.68 40.44
C GLY A 790 21.78 -15.06 40.46
N ILE A 791 20.99 -15.25 41.52
CA ILE A 791 19.64 -14.69 41.68
C ILE A 791 19.77 -13.32 42.36
N LEU A 792 19.71 -12.24 41.57
CA LEU A 792 19.98 -10.87 42.01
C LEU A 792 18.72 -10.04 42.28
N ASN A 793 17.56 -10.50 41.80
CA ASN A 793 16.25 -9.87 42.00
C ASN A 793 15.18 -10.94 42.28
N VAL A 794 13.92 -10.54 42.48
CA VAL A 794 12.83 -11.44 42.87
C VAL A 794 12.51 -12.49 41.81
N VAL A 795 12.34 -13.73 42.27
CA VAL A 795 11.76 -14.83 41.50
C VAL A 795 10.46 -15.25 42.17
N THR A 796 9.34 -15.11 41.47
CA THR A 796 8.03 -15.61 41.90
C THR A 796 7.79 -16.97 41.27
N VAL A 797 7.42 -17.98 42.06
CA VAL A 797 7.06 -19.31 41.56
C VAL A 797 5.66 -19.68 42.05
N ASP A 798 4.73 -19.90 41.12
CA ASP A 798 3.39 -20.42 41.37
C ASP A 798 3.29 -21.85 40.86
N GLY A 799 3.08 -22.80 41.78
CA GLY A 799 2.93 -24.23 41.45
C GLY A 799 1.63 -24.56 40.73
N GLN A 800 0.60 -23.75 40.96
CA GLN A 800 -0.75 -23.99 40.44
C GLN A 800 -1.32 -25.37 40.80
N ALA A 801 -1.40 -26.32 39.87
CA ALA A 801 -2.24 -27.50 39.97
C ALA A 801 -1.48 -28.84 39.90
N GLY A 802 -0.49 -29.05 40.75
CA GLY A 802 0.30 -30.29 40.76
C GLY A 802 0.79 -30.75 42.13
N HIS A 803 1.73 -31.70 42.11
CA HIS A 803 2.56 -32.08 43.26
C HIS A 803 3.95 -31.50 43.09
N ASP A 804 4.05 -30.20 43.32
CA ASP A 804 5.15 -29.40 42.79
C ASP A 804 6.29 -29.21 43.80
N THR A 805 7.50 -29.11 43.27
CA THR A 805 8.75 -29.12 44.02
C THR A 805 9.60 -27.92 43.63
N LEU A 806 9.89 -27.04 44.59
CA LEU A 806 10.95 -26.06 44.44
C LEU A 806 12.26 -26.61 45.00
N THR A 807 13.32 -26.57 44.20
CA THR A 807 14.69 -26.89 44.61
C THR A 807 15.53 -25.61 44.65
N LEU A 808 16.24 -25.35 45.74
CA LEU A 808 17.27 -24.31 45.81
C LEU A 808 18.65 -24.97 45.74
N ASP A 809 19.39 -24.78 44.65
CA ASP A 809 20.72 -25.38 44.42
C ASP A 809 21.85 -24.40 44.75
N ASP A 810 22.50 -24.68 45.87
CA ASP A 810 23.59 -23.94 46.51
C ASP A 810 24.79 -24.88 46.81
N ARG A 811 24.93 -25.98 46.07
CA ARG A 811 25.87 -27.08 46.43
C ARG A 811 27.37 -26.74 46.29
N ASN A 812 27.74 -25.55 45.83
CA ASN A 812 29.11 -25.26 45.39
C ASN A 812 29.58 -23.80 45.60
N ASP A 813 28.93 -23.01 46.47
CA ASP A 813 29.52 -21.71 46.85
C ASP A 813 30.90 -21.87 47.51
N GLY A 814 31.78 -20.93 47.18
CA GLY A 814 33.12 -20.77 47.70
C GLY A 814 33.29 -19.62 48.69
N SER A 815 32.67 -19.74 49.86
CA SER A 815 33.08 -19.19 51.18
C SER A 815 32.31 -18.01 51.78
N ASP A 816 31.14 -17.65 51.25
CA ASP A 816 30.18 -16.85 52.02
C ASP A 816 29.24 -17.76 52.84
N ALA A 817 28.69 -17.22 53.92
CA ALA A 817 28.06 -18.01 54.99
C ALA A 817 26.57 -17.72 55.05
N ASP A 818 25.82 -18.45 54.22
CA ASP A 818 24.45 -18.10 53.92
C ASP A 818 23.42 -18.74 54.84
N ALA A 819 22.44 -17.93 55.20
CA ALA A 819 21.43 -18.28 56.19
C ALA A 819 20.03 -18.11 55.60
N ILE A 820 19.40 -19.23 55.29
CA ILE A 820 17.97 -19.28 54.98
C ILE A 820 17.20 -19.11 56.30
N THR A 821 16.27 -18.17 56.32
CA THR A 821 15.35 -17.91 57.44
C THR A 821 13.91 -18.00 56.95
N LEU A 822 13.21 -19.06 57.35
CA LEU A 822 11.79 -19.26 57.04
C LEU A 822 10.93 -18.58 58.13
N THR A 823 10.14 -17.57 57.75
CA THR A 823 9.26 -16.81 58.67
C THR A 823 7.90 -16.56 58.05
N ALA A 824 6.86 -17.27 58.51
CA ALA A 824 5.48 -17.10 58.04
C ALA A 824 4.76 -15.92 58.75
N PRO A 825 4.17 -14.96 58.01
CA PRO A 825 3.39 -13.87 58.59
C PRO A 825 1.91 -14.24 58.82
N GLY A 826 1.63 -15.10 59.82
CA GLY A 826 0.29 -15.19 60.42
C GLY A 826 -0.82 -15.77 59.53
N GLY A 827 -0.55 -16.94 58.95
CA GLY A 827 -1.41 -17.75 58.09
C GLY A 827 -0.54 -18.86 57.51
N GLY A 828 -1.12 -20.01 57.16
CA GLY A 828 -0.37 -21.10 56.51
C GLY A 828 0.35 -20.60 55.25
N ILE A 829 1.49 -21.22 54.92
CA ILE A 829 2.45 -20.71 53.93
C ILE A 829 1.76 -20.48 52.57
N ASP A 830 1.52 -19.20 52.27
CA ASP A 830 1.22 -18.66 50.95
C ASP A 830 1.86 -17.26 50.95
N GLY A 831 3.06 -17.16 50.38
CA GLY A 831 3.84 -15.93 50.29
C GLY A 831 5.00 -15.70 51.30
N ARG A 832 6.17 -15.39 50.71
CA ARG A 832 7.30 -14.56 51.21
C ARG A 832 8.33 -15.12 52.21
N VAL A 833 9.52 -15.46 51.69
CA VAL A 833 10.78 -15.51 52.47
C VAL A 833 11.29 -14.09 52.75
N ALA A 834 10.66 -13.34 53.67
CA ALA A 834 11.25 -12.08 54.15
C ALA A 834 10.77 -11.61 55.53
N ASN A 835 11.73 -11.44 56.46
CA ASN A 835 12.20 -10.08 56.77
C ASN A 835 13.61 -10.04 57.38
N GLY A 836 14.52 -9.29 56.76
CA GLY A 836 15.79 -8.85 57.36
C GLY A 836 17.03 -9.64 56.94
N ALA A 837 17.64 -9.24 55.83
CA ALA A 837 18.97 -9.69 55.37
C ALA A 837 19.15 -11.23 55.38
N THR A 838 18.40 -11.92 54.53
CA THR A 838 18.78 -13.26 54.08
C THR A 838 20.01 -13.11 53.18
N ASN A 839 21.15 -13.64 53.62
CA ASN A 839 22.38 -13.60 52.81
C ASN A 839 22.35 -14.58 51.63
N PHE A 840 21.42 -15.55 51.63
CA PHE A 840 21.29 -16.66 50.68
C PHE A 840 20.94 -16.27 49.22
N PHE A 841 20.82 -14.98 48.91
CA PHE A 841 20.70 -14.53 47.53
C PHE A 841 21.63 -13.33 47.34
N GLY A 842 22.00 -13.05 46.08
CA GLY A 842 22.70 -11.83 45.75
C GLY A 842 21.94 -10.57 46.20
N ALA A 843 22.62 -9.43 46.26
CA ALA A 843 22.09 -8.21 46.88
C ALA A 843 20.83 -7.64 46.19
N GLY A 844 19.65 -8.12 46.58
CA GLY A 844 18.35 -7.79 45.99
C GLY A 844 17.44 -9.01 45.80
N GLY A 845 18.01 -10.22 45.74
CA GLY A 845 17.28 -11.46 45.49
C GLY A 845 16.26 -11.81 46.57
N LEU A 846 15.12 -12.30 46.11
CA LEU A 846 13.97 -12.71 46.93
C LEU A 846 13.27 -13.86 46.22
N VAL A 847 12.64 -14.77 46.96
CA VAL A 847 11.73 -15.76 46.40
C VAL A 847 10.35 -15.59 47.02
N ASP A 848 9.33 -15.48 46.17
CA ASP A 848 7.93 -15.52 46.57
C ASP A 848 7.25 -16.78 46.02
N LEU A 849 6.38 -17.36 46.84
CA LEU A 849 5.86 -18.73 46.67
C LEU A 849 4.35 -18.75 46.80
N ALA A 850 3.69 -19.30 45.78
CA ALA A 850 2.27 -19.65 45.81
C ALA A 850 2.09 -21.12 45.41
N SER A 851 1.11 -21.80 46.01
CA SER A 851 0.62 -23.14 45.62
C SER A 851 1.64 -24.30 45.62
N MET A 852 2.89 -24.11 46.09
CA MET A 852 3.95 -25.14 46.08
C MET A 852 3.75 -26.21 47.16
N ILE A 853 3.84 -27.50 46.78
CA ILE A 853 3.62 -28.63 47.70
C ILE A 853 4.89 -29.07 48.45
N SER A 854 6.10 -28.80 47.93
CA SER A 854 7.34 -29.11 48.64
C SER A 854 8.50 -28.15 48.33
N LEU A 855 9.39 -27.95 49.32
CA LEU A 855 10.61 -27.14 49.23
C LEU A 855 11.83 -28.00 49.61
N THR A 856 12.73 -28.22 48.66
CA THR A 856 14.02 -28.88 48.86
C THR A 856 15.16 -27.87 48.80
N ILE A 857 16.07 -27.91 49.76
CA ILE A 857 17.28 -27.06 49.80
C ILE A 857 18.49 -27.97 49.65
N GLN A 858 19.34 -27.70 48.66
CA GLN A 858 20.57 -28.45 48.41
C GLN A 858 21.74 -27.47 48.52
N GLY A 859 22.30 -27.23 49.71
CA GLY A 859 23.15 -26.05 49.96
C GLY A 859 24.35 -26.20 50.88
N GLY A 860 25.19 -25.16 50.89
CA GLY A 860 26.55 -25.11 51.47
C GLY A 860 26.66 -24.50 52.87
N SER A 861 25.55 -24.11 53.51
CA SER A 861 25.56 -23.38 54.80
C SER A 861 24.42 -23.79 55.76
N ALA A 862 24.29 -23.10 56.91
CA ALA A 862 23.48 -23.53 58.05
C ALA A 862 22.01 -23.07 57.99
N LEU A 863 21.07 -24.02 57.97
CA LEU A 863 19.63 -23.76 57.93
C LEU A 863 19.05 -23.41 59.31
N THR A 864 18.33 -22.29 59.40
CA THR A 864 17.65 -21.83 60.63
C THR A 864 16.16 -21.60 60.39
N VAL A 865 15.30 -22.48 60.93
CA VAL A 865 13.84 -22.28 60.98
C VAL A 865 13.51 -21.53 62.28
N THR A 866 13.00 -20.30 62.17
CA THR A 866 12.78 -19.44 63.34
C THR A 866 11.62 -19.89 64.25
N ASP A 867 11.64 -19.42 65.50
CA ASP A 867 10.66 -19.79 66.53
C ASP A 867 9.25 -19.26 66.21
N GLY A 868 8.27 -20.16 66.10
CA GLY A 868 6.89 -19.86 65.73
C GLY A 868 6.60 -20.03 64.23
N ALA A 869 7.35 -20.88 63.52
CA ALA A 869 7.06 -21.24 62.14
C ALA A 869 5.78 -22.09 62.06
N VAL A 870 4.89 -21.72 61.13
CA VAL A 870 3.68 -22.46 60.80
C VAL A 870 3.86 -23.06 59.40
N LEU A 871 3.78 -24.38 59.29
CA LEU A 871 3.90 -25.16 58.06
C LEU A 871 2.51 -25.45 57.50
N GLY A 872 2.35 -25.28 56.19
CA GLY A 872 1.10 -25.55 55.47
C GLY A 872 1.26 -26.59 54.36
N LEU A 873 2.31 -27.41 54.43
CA LEU A 873 2.68 -28.43 53.43
C LEU A 873 3.60 -29.50 54.05
N ASP A 874 3.67 -30.67 53.40
CA ASP A 874 4.62 -31.74 53.74
C ASP A 874 6.06 -31.23 53.59
N THR A 875 6.77 -31.11 54.71
CA THR A 875 8.06 -30.44 54.76
C THR A 875 9.19 -31.46 54.92
N ALA A 876 9.89 -31.74 53.83
CA ALA A 876 11.08 -32.58 53.81
C ALA A 876 12.36 -31.75 53.61
N ILE A 877 13.17 -31.64 54.65
CA ILE A 877 14.51 -31.04 54.60
C ILE A 877 15.52 -32.17 54.64
N ASP A 878 16.09 -32.51 53.48
CA ASP A 878 17.09 -33.57 53.31
C ASP A 878 18.51 -32.97 53.13
N ASN A 879 19.32 -33.00 54.20
CA ASN A 879 20.74 -32.62 54.16
C ASN A 879 21.69 -33.85 54.05
N SER A 880 21.22 -35.02 53.61
CA SER A 880 22.03 -36.25 53.54
C SER A 880 23.25 -36.13 52.60
N ALA A 881 23.22 -35.18 51.67
CA ALA A 881 24.35 -34.83 50.79
C ALA A 881 25.24 -33.68 51.33
N GLY A 882 24.78 -32.92 52.32
CA GLY A 882 25.45 -31.74 52.88
C GLY A 882 26.01 -31.96 54.28
N ASN A 883 26.67 -30.92 54.81
CA ASN A 883 27.60 -31.06 55.94
C ASN A 883 27.32 -30.02 57.05
N TYR A 884 26.04 -29.76 57.34
CA TYR A 884 25.58 -28.59 58.11
C TYR A 884 24.56 -28.92 59.20
N SER A 885 24.60 -28.17 60.30
CA SER A 885 23.68 -28.35 61.42
C SER A 885 22.38 -27.57 61.20
N ILE A 886 21.24 -28.21 61.48
CA ILE A 886 19.89 -27.63 61.34
C ILE A 886 19.43 -27.08 62.70
N GLN A 887 18.88 -25.86 62.73
CA GLN A 887 18.25 -25.29 63.92
C GLN A 887 16.79 -24.89 63.64
N ALA A 888 15.83 -25.67 64.13
CA ALA A 888 14.43 -25.33 64.18
C ALA A 888 14.02 -24.79 65.56
N GLY A 889 13.19 -23.74 65.58
CA GLY A 889 12.44 -23.26 66.74
C GLY A 889 11.14 -24.05 66.93
N ALA A 890 10.09 -23.43 67.45
CA ALA A 890 8.75 -24.02 67.42
C ALA A 890 8.18 -24.10 66.00
N VAL A 891 7.62 -25.27 65.68
CA VAL A 891 7.03 -25.70 64.42
C VAL A 891 5.60 -26.18 64.69
N ALA A 892 4.63 -25.72 63.90
CA ALA A 892 3.23 -26.15 63.99
C ALA A 892 2.65 -26.31 62.57
N GLY A 893 1.64 -27.15 62.39
CA GLY A 893 0.92 -27.22 61.10
C GLY A 893 -0.19 -26.16 60.98
N SER A 894 -0.84 -26.10 59.82
CA SER A 894 -2.05 -25.29 59.60
C SER A 894 -3.15 -26.01 58.81
N GLY A 895 -4.12 -26.59 59.51
CA GLY A 895 -5.43 -27.01 58.98
C GLY A 895 -5.44 -28.18 57.99
N GLY A 896 -4.40 -29.00 57.96
CA GLY A 896 -4.25 -30.18 57.11
C GLY A 896 -3.23 -31.17 57.72
N PRO A 897 -3.19 -32.43 57.30
CA PRO A 897 -2.32 -33.45 57.89
C PRO A 897 -0.93 -33.43 57.26
N TRP A 898 0.02 -32.71 57.87
CA TRP A 898 1.35 -32.45 57.31
C TRP A 898 2.43 -33.36 57.89
N ASP A 899 3.24 -33.97 57.03
CA ASP A 899 4.41 -34.75 57.44
C ASP A 899 5.67 -33.86 57.53
N LEU A 900 6.48 -34.06 58.58
CA LEU A 900 7.72 -33.32 58.85
C LEU A 900 8.92 -34.27 58.85
N SER A 901 9.83 -34.11 57.89
CA SER A 901 11.12 -34.82 57.84
C SER A 901 12.28 -33.83 57.90
N LEU A 902 13.14 -33.97 58.91
CA LEU A 902 14.35 -33.15 59.11
C LEU A 902 15.58 -34.07 59.20
N ASP A 903 16.38 -34.12 58.14
CA ASP A 903 17.65 -34.84 58.12
C ASP A 903 18.83 -33.85 58.08
N ALA A 904 19.62 -33.79 59.14
CA ALA A 904 20.85 -32.98 59.21
C ALA A 904 22.10 -33.67 58.67
N GLY A 905 21.96 -34.87 58.07
CA GLY A 905 23.05 -35.68 57.55
C GLY A 905 24.09 -35.99 58.64
N THR A 906 25.36 -35.73 58.34
CA THR A 906 26.49 -36.01 59.24
C THR A 906 26.59 -35.09 60.46
N ASN A 907 25.66 -34.14 60.62
CA ASN A 907 25.77 -32.98 61.51
C ASN A 907 24.68 -32.96 62.59
N SER A 908 24.62 -31.88 63.38
CA SER A 908 23.71 -31.79 64.52
C SER A 908 22.36 -31.15 64.15
N LEU A 909 21.28 -31.72 64.66
CA LEU A 909 19.93 -31.18 64.54
C LEU A 909 19.54 -30.55 65.89
N SER A 910 18.82 -29.45 65.88
CA SER A 910 18.25 -28.83 67.08
C SER A 910 16.80 -28.46 66.77
N VAL A 911 15.84 -28.91 67.58
CA VAL A 911 14.42 -28.67 67.35
C VAL A 911 13.77 -28.03 68.57
N GLY A 912 12.89 -27.05 68.36
CA GLY A 912 12.03 -26.48 69.40
C GLY A 912 10.85 -27.38 69.70
N GLN A 913 9.65 -26.80 69.75
CA GLN A 913 8.41 -27.58 69.87
C GLN A 913 8.01 -28.05 68.47
N ILE A 914 7.59 -29.30 68.31
CA ILE A 914 6.81 -29.73 67.13
C ILE A 914 5.37 -29.89 67.58
N GLY A 915 4.44 -29.32 66.82
CA GLY A 915 3.02 -29.42 67.04
C GLY A 915 2.48 -28.48 68.13
N THR A 916 1.21 -28.10 68.08
CA THR A 916 0.67 -27.09 69.02
C THR A 916 0.28 -27.66 70.38
N SER A 917 -0.42 -28.80 70.41
CA SER A 917 -0.90 -29.47 71.63
C SER A 917 -1.53 -30.84 71.35
N ILE A 918 -1.64 -31.66 72.39
CA ILE A 918 -2.30 -32.98 72.46
C ILE A 918 -3.75 -33.01 71.88
N ALA A 919 -4.42 -31.86 71.72
CA ALA A 919 -5.84 -31.82 71.36
C ALA A 919 -6.16 -31.09 70.05
N ALA A 920 -5.14 -30.57 69.37
CA ALA A 920 -5.26 -29.83 68.12
C ALA A 920 -3.86 -29.73 67.51
N ASP A 921 -3.47 -30.75 66.76
CA ASP A 921 -2.26 -30.68 65.97
C ASP A 921 -2.48 -31.15 64.54
N ASP A 922 -1.80 -30.45 63.65
CA ASP A 922 -1.89 -30.58 62.20
C ASP A 922 -0.64 -31.30 61.64
N ILE A 923 0.34 -31.66 62.49
CA ILE A 923 1.48 -32.49 62.09
C ILE A 923 1.10 -33.97 62.24
N ASN A 924 1.21 -34.74 61.17
CA ASN A 924 0.89 -36.17 61.13
C ASN A 924 2.13 -37.02 61.44
N GLN A 925 3.12 -37.11 60.55
CA GLN A 925 4.37 -37.84 60.80
C GLN A 925 5.54 -36.91 61.17
N VAL A 926 6.46 -37.39 62.01
CA VAL A 926 7.74 -36.74 62.32
C VAL A 926 8.89 -37.70 62.12
N ALA A 927 9.88 -37.33 61.30
CA ALA A 927 11.14 -38.05 61.12
C ALA A 927 12.33 -37.10 61.36
N LEU A 928 13.23 -37.45 62.29
CA LEU A 928 14.39 -36.62 62.65
C LEU A 928 15.71 -37.42 62.58
N SER A 929 16.71 -36.90 61.85
CA SER A 929 18.05 -37.49 61.69
C SER A 929 19.17 -36.45 61.87
N GLY A 930 20.36 -36.91 62.23
CA GLY A 930 21.58 -36.09 62.35
C GLY A 930 22.68 -36.81 63.14
N ASP A 931 23.69 -37.35 62.45
CA ASP A 931 24.74 -38.22 63.01
C ASP A 931 25.48 -37.58 64.21
N ALA A 932 25.65 -36.25 64.23
CA ALA A 932 26.36 -35.55 65.31
C ALA A 932 25.46 -35.25 66.53
N GLY A 933 24.18 -35.60 66.47
CA GLY A 933 23.22 -35.58 67.57
C GLY A 933 22.05 -34.59 67.39
N ILE A 934 20.92 -34.95 68.00
CA ILE A 934 19.63 -34.25 67.90
C ILE A 934 19.31 -33.59 69.26
N ALA A 935 19.21 -32.26 69.32
CA ALA A 935 18.88 -31.52 70.54
C ALA A 935 17.39 -31.14 70.59
N LEU A 936 16.60 -31.82 71.41
CA LEU A 936 15.18 -31.50 71.61
C LEU A 936 15.03 -30.43 72.70
N LYS A 937 14.58 -29.24 72.31
CA LYS A 937 14.41 -28.06 73.19
C LYS A 937 12.97 -27.87 73.69
N ALA A 938 12.00 -28.60 73.15
CA ALA A 938 10.64 -28.71 73.70
C ALA A 938 9.97 -30.03 73.22
N SER A 939 8.66 -30.15 73.47
CA SER A 939 7.84 -31.32 73.17
C SER A 939 7.58 -31.52 71.67
N ILE A 940 7.24 -32.75 71.30
CA ILE A 940 6.67 -33.15 70.02
C ILE A 940 5.21 -33.58 70.27
N TYR A 941 4.30 -33.06 69.47
CA TYR A 941 2.93 -33.50 69.34
C TYR A 941 2.72 -33.97 67.88
N THR A 942 1.83 -34.92 67.66
CA THR A 942 1.28 -35.29 66.34
C THR A 942 -0.21 -35.61 66.46
N GLY A 943 -0.93 -35.64 65.32
CA GLY A 943 -2.37 -35.93 65.24
C GLY A 943 -2.73 -36.76 64.00
N ALA A 944 -3.91 -37.39 64.02
CA ALA A 944 -4.36 -38.31 62.96
C ALA A 944 -5.17 -37.62 61.85
N ASP A 945 -5.00 -38.10 60.61
CA ASP A 945 -5.90 -37.80 59.49
C ASP A 945 -7.18 -38.67 59.53
N ALA A 946 -8.19 -38.29 58.75
CA ALA A 946 -9.36 -39.11 58.42
C ALA A 946 -9.03 -40.33 57.51
N SER A 947 -7.75 -40.53 57.15
CA SER A 947 -7.23 -41.73 56.49
C SER A 947 -6.31 -42.54 57.41
N ASN A 948 -6.12 -43.83 57.09
CA ASN A 948 -5.59 -44.84 58.02
C ASN A 948 -4.06 -44.78 58.25
N ASN A 949 -3.45 -43.59 58.30
CA ASN A 949 -2.02 -43.41 58.55
C ASN A 949 -1.79 -43.02 60.01
N ALA A 950 -0.95 -43.77 60.73
CA ALA A 950 -0.71 -43.55 62.16
C ALA A 950 0.43 -42.53 62.35
N GLY A 951 0.13 -41.37 62.95
CA GLY A 951 0.99 -40.19 63.06
C GLY A 951 2.26 -40.39 63.90
N SER A 952 3.22 -41.12 63.32
CA SER A 952 4.35 -41.71 64.04
C SER A 952 5.54 -40.76 64.17
N VAL A 953 6.30 -40.90 65.26
CA VAL A 953 7.51 -40.12 65.54
C VAL A 953 8.73 -41.05 65.48
N GLN A 954 9.60 -40.84 64.51
CA GLN A 954 10.86 -41.57 64.33
C GLN A 954 12.05 -40.65 64.54
N ILE A 955 12.94 -41.01 65.46
CA ILE A 955 14.14 -40.25 65.78
C ILE A 955 15.34 -41.19 65.63
N ASN A 956 16.10 -40.97 64.56
CA ASN A 956 17.07 -41.92 64.05
C ASN A 956 18.40 -41.88 64.80
N ASP A 957 18.79 -40.71 65.32
CA ASP A 957 20.12 -40.47 65.92
C ASP A 957 20.08 -40.09 67.40
N SER A 958 21.27 -39.90 67.98
CA SER A 958 21.43 -39.71 69.43
C SER A 958 20.84 -38.39 69.90
N VAL A 959 19.92 -38.44 70.87
CA VAL A 959 19.16 -37.28 71.36
C VAL A 959 19.75 -36.69 72.63
N THR A 960 19.80 -35.36 72.70
CA THR A 960 20.02 -34.60 73.94
C THR A 960 18.75 -33.80 74.29
N LEU A 961 18.16 -34.07 75.45
CA LEU A 961 17.03 -33.33 75.99
C LEU A 961 17.52 -32.02 76.62
N ALA A 962 17.20 -30.88 75.99
CA ALA A 962 17.50 -29.55 76.51
C ALA A 962 16.36 -28.96 77.37
N ALA A 963 15.15 -29.53 77.27
CA ALA A 963 14.00 -29.24 78.13
C ALA A 963 13.33 -30.53 78.61
N HIS A 964 12.30 -30.40 79.46
CA HIS A 964 11.37 -31.53 79.66
C HIS A 964 10.59 -31.72 78.36
N VAL A 965 10.69 -32.90 77.77
CA VAL A 965 10.08 -33.24 76.47
C VAL A 965 8.91 -34.17 76.72
N THR A 966 7.74 -33.81 76.18
CA THR A 966 6.68 -34.78 75.90
C THR A 966 6.77 -35.17 74.43
N VAL A 967 6.60 -36.45 74.09
CA VAL A 967 6.24 -36.92 72.76
C VAL A 967 4.83 -37.49 72.89
N ASP A 968 3.84 -36.87 72.25
CA ASP A 968 2.46 -37.33 72.28
C ASP A 968 1.99 -37.59 70.85
N THR A 969 1.50 -38.80 70.59
CA THR A 969 0.96 -39.22 69.29
C THR A 969 -0.51 -39.64 69.39
N THR A 970 -1.19 -39.25 70.49
CA THR A 970 -2.58 -39.61 70.76
C THR A 970 -3.59 -38.55 70.32
N ASP A 971 -4.69 -39.01 69.71
CA ASP A 971 -5.73 -38.15 69.15
C ASP A 971 -7.05 -38.16 69.96
N ASN A 972 -7.79 -37.03 69.94
CA ASN A 972 -9.14 -36.91 70.49
C ASN A 972 -10.26 -37.25 69.46
N GLY A 973 -9.94 -37.37 68.18
CA GLY A 973 -10.85 -37.62 67.06
C GLY A 973 -11.19 -39.10 66.81
N GLY A 974 -10.29 -40.02 67.17
CA GLY A 974 -10.50 -41.47 67.13
C GLY A 974 -9.84 -42.20 65.95
N GLY A 975 -8.65 -41.75 65.53
CA GLY A 975 -7.76 -42.49 64.63
C GLY A 975 -6.94 -43.59 65.35
N THR A 976 -6.01 -44.22 64.62
CA THR A 976 -4.99 -45.14 65.18
C THR A 976 -3.76 -44.37 65.64
N ASP A 977 -3.40 -44.45 66.91
CA ASP A 977 -2.29 -43.67 67.48
C ASP A 977 -0.92 -44.05 66.90
N GLY A 978 -0.01 -43.06 66.81
CA GLY A 978 1.28 -43.20 66.14
C GLY A 978 2.35 -43.94 66.95
N ASN A 979 3.23 -44.69 66.27
CA ASN A 979 4.39 -45.31 66.93
C ASN A 979 5.45 -44.26 67.31
N VAL A 980 6.18 -44.48 68.42
CA VAL A 980 7.30 -43.62 68.85
C VAL A 980 8.59 -44.44 68.92
N ALA A 981 9.57 -44.10 68.10
CA ALA A 981 10.85 -44.80 68.02
C ALA A 981 12.05 -43.87 68.24
N PHE A 982 12.84 -44.15 69.28
CA PHE A 982 14.17 -43.58 69.46
C PHE A 982 15.21 -44.66 69.15
N SER A 983 15.78 -44.61 67.94
CA SER A 983 16.70 -45.64 67.42
C SER A 983 18.09 -45.60 68.05
N ASN A 984 18.44 -44.51 68.75
CA ASN A 984 19.76 -44.26 69.32
C ASN A 984 19.67 -43.69 70.75
N ALA A 985 20.80 -43.29 71.34
CA ALA A 985 20.90 -42.91 72.74
C ALA A 985 20.23 -41.57 73.07
N VAL A 986 19.33 -41.53 74.05
CA VAL A 986 18.70 -40.32 74.60
C VAL A 986 19.37 -39.94 75.92
N VAL A 987 19.95 -38.75 76.03
CA VAL A 987 20.57 -38.20 77.26
C VAL A 987 19.99 -36.82 77.57
N ASP A 988 20.33 -36.20 78.70
CA ASP A 988 19.94 -34.81 78.99
C ASP A 988 21.10 -33.79 78.89
N ASP A 989 20.76 -32.51 78.96
CA ASP A 989 21.70 -31.39 79.00
C ASP A 989 22.44 -31.23 80.36
N GLY A 990 22.33 -32.22 81.24
CA GLY A 990 22.90 -32.22 82.58
C GLY A 990 22.06 -31.55 83.66
N ASN A 991 20.78 -31.23 83.41
CA ASN A 991 19.90 -30.53 84.34
C ASN A 991 18.62 -31.30 84.73
N ASN A 992 18.68 -32.64 84.74
CA ASN A 992 17.59 -33.56 85.12
C ASN A 992 16.32 -33.38 84.26
N ARG A 993 16.46 -33.41 82.93
CA ARG A 993 15.34 -33.29 81.98
C ARG A 993 14.58 -34.60 81.83
N GLY A 994 13.26 -34.54 82.01
CA GLY A 994 12.41 -35.72 81.85
C GLY A 994 11.94 -35.93 80.40
N LEU A 995 11.61 -37.18 80.09
CA LEU A 995 10.96 -37.59 78.84
C LEU A 995 9.62 -38.25 79.19
N THR A 996 8.54 -37.73 78.63
CA THR A 996 7.21 -38.33 78.67
C THR A 996 6.85 -38.79 77.26
N ILE A 997 6.50 -40.05 77.08
CA ILE A 997 5.96 -40.58 75.82
C ILE A 997 4.51 -40.99 76.07
N THR A 998 3.60 -40.58 75.21
CA THR A 998 2.19 -40.93 75.23
C THR A 998 1.79 -41.35 73.83
N ALA A 999 1.72 -42.66 73.58
CA ALA A 999 1.52 -43.23 72.25
C ALA A 999 0.22 -44.01 72.08
N GLY A 1000 -0.63 -44.12 73.11
CA GLY A 1000 -1.96 -44.74 73.01
C GLY A 1000 -1.92 -46.18 72.49
N GLU A 1001 -2.61 -46.46 71.39
CA GLU A 1001 -2.57 -47.75 70.67
C GLU A 1001 -1.25 -48.00 69.90
N GLY A 1002 -0.39 -46.99 69.77
CA GLY A 1002 0.91 -47.03 69.11
C GLY A 1002 2.01 -47.64 69.99
N SER A 1003 2.96 -48.32 69.34
CA SER A 1003 4.11 -48.96 69.99
C SER A 1003 5.25 -47.98 70.29
N VAL A 1004 5.96 -48.18 71.40
CA VAL A 1004 7.12 -47.38 71.80
C VAL A 1004 8.39 -48.23 71.80
N SER A 1005 9.41 -47.82 71.04
CA SER A 1005 10.72 -48.48 71.02
C SER A 1005 11.81 -47.53 71.48
N LEU A 1006 12.58 -47.97 72.49
CA LEU A 1006 13.72 -47.23 73.02
C LEU A 1006 14.99 -48.07 72.89
N ALA A 1007 16.01 -47.48 72.25
CA ALA A 1007 17.37 -47.98 72.28
C ALA A 1007 18.00 -47.73 73.67
N VAL A 1008 18.77 -46.67 73.83
CA VAL A 1008 19.47 -46.35 75.10
C VAL A 1008 18.90 -45.05 75.66
N VAL A 1009 18.72 -44.98 76.98
CA VAL A 1009 18.29 -43.75 77.67
C VAL A 1009 19.22 -43.51 78.86
N GLY A 1010 19.70 -42.29 79.05
CA GLY A 1010 20.45 -41.83 80.20
C GLY A 1010 21.87 -42.38 80.41
N ALA A 1011 22.45 -43.09 79.44
CA ALA A 1011 23.69 -43.84 79.68
C ALA A 1011 24.88 -42.97 80.17
N ASP A 1012 25.62 -43.47 81.17
CA ASP A 1012 26.86 -42.83 81.64
C ASP A 1012 27.92 -42.73 80.53
N THR A 1013 28.09 -41.51 80.00
CA THR A 1013 29.13 -41.13 79.04
C THR A 1013 30.54 -41.02 79.67
N GLY A 1014 30.71 -41.50 80.90
CA GLY A 1014 31.96 -41.43 81.66
C GLY A 1014 32.19 -40.08 82.36
N THR A 1015 31.15 -39.24 82.42
CA THR A 1015 31.18 -37.91 83.07
C THR A 1015 30.27 -37.82 84.30
N GLY A 1016 29.46 -38.85 84.58
CA GLY A 1016 28.58 -38.90 85.76
C GLY A 1016 27.39 -37.95 85.70
N ASN A 1017 26.96 -37.57 84.49
CA ASN A 1017 25.90 -36.58 84.26
C ASN A 1017 25.03 -36.95 83.03
N GLY A 1018 24.87 -38.25 82.77
CA GLY A 1018 24.12 -38.78 81.61
C GLY A 1018 22.66 -39.13 81.89
N ALA A 1019 22.32 -39.47 83.14
CA ALA A 1019 20.99 -39.92 83.53
C ALA A 1019 19.93 -38.83 83.34
N ILE A 1020 18.82 -39.18 82.69
CA ILE A 1020 17.72 -38.24 82.47
C ILE A 1020 16.91 -38.03 83.77
N GLY A 1021 16.00 -37.07 83.75
CA GLY A 1021 14.97 -36.88 84.76
C GLY A 1021 13.93 -38.00 84.78
N ALA A 1022 12.66 -37.67 85.03
CA ALA A 1022 11.61 -38.70 85.02
C ALA A 1022 11.38 -39.23 83.60
N LEU A 1023 11.43 -40.55 83.42
CA LEU A 1023 10.95 -41.25 82.24
C LEU A 1023 9.51 -41.71 82.50
N SER A 1024 8.57 -41.27 81.67
CA SER A 1024 7.18 -41.74 81.67
C SER A 1024 6.83 -42.22 80.27
N ILE A 1025 6.17 -43.38 80.14
CA ILE A 1025 5.78 -43.95 78.85
C ILE A 1025 4.37 -44.51 78.97
N GLY A 1026 3.52 -44.25 77.97
CA GLY A 1026 2.36 -45.07 77.65
C GLY A 1026 2.28 -45.31 76.14
N GLY A 1027 1.66 -46.42 75.76
CA GLY A 1027 1.59 -46.98 74.41
C GLY A 1027 0.97 -48.37 74.45
N ASN A 1028 0.99 -49.09 73.34
CA ASN A 1028 0.62 -50.51 73.26
C ASN A 1028 1.85 -51.37 73.62
N ASP A 1029 2.63 -51.80 72.63
CA ASP A 1029 3.89 -52.52 72.87
C ASP A 1029 5.02 -51.54 73.26
N VAL A 1030 5.64 -51.73 74.43
CA VAL A 1030 6.79 -50.93 74.89
C VAL A 1030 8.05 -51.80 75.00
N SER A 1031 9.04 -51.52 74.14
CA SER A 1031 10.29 -52.29 74.08
C SER A 1031 11.51 -51.49 74.54
N PHE A 1032 12.24 -52.04 75.51
CA PHE A 1032 13.53 -51.55 75.98
C PHE A 1032 14.66 -52.44 75.45
N THR A 1033 15.42 -51.94 74.48
CA THR A 1033 16.47 -52.72 73.79
C THR A 1033 17.90 -52.39 74.25
N GLY A 1034 18.09 -51.27 74.95
CA GLY A 1034 19.33 -50.86 75.62
C GLY A 1034 19.09 -50.38 77.06
N ASN A 1035 20.15 -49.89 77.72
CA ASN A 1035 20.09 -49.46 79.11
C ASN A 1035 19.28 -48.17 79.28
N VAL A 1036 18.64 -48.00 80.45
CA VAL A 1036 17.90 -46.80 80.87
C VAL A 1036 18.46 -46.31 82.21
N GLU A 1037 18.82 -45.03 82.31
CA GLU A 1037 19.11 -44.35 83.58
C GLU A 1037 18.25 -43.08 83.68
N ALA A 1038 17.39 -43.02 84.69
CA ALA A 1038 16.40 -41.95 84.88
C ALA A 1038 16.28 -41.59 86.37
N SER A 1039 15.66 -40.46 86.72
CA SER A 1039 15.33 -40.12 88.12
C SER A 1039 14.10 -40.87 88.65
N SER A 1040 13.32 -41.47 87.75
CA SER A 1040 12.22 -42.40 87.99
C SER A 1040 11.77 -42.99 86.66
N ILE A 1041 11.27 -44.22 86.64
CA ILE A 1041 10.76 -44.88 85.43
C ILE A 1041 9.29 -45.24 85.67
N SER A 1042 8.40 -44.83 84.78
CA SER A 1042 6.98 -45.20 84.81
C SER A 1042 6.55 -45.61 83.41
N VAL A 1043 6.01 -46.82 83.26
CA VAL A 1043 5.47 -47.34 82.01
C VAL A 1043 4.06 -47.85 82.29
N ALA A 1044 3.09 -47.45 81.49
CA ALA A 1044 1.71 -47.89 81.59
C ALA A 1044 1.11 -48.05 80.19
N THR A 1045 0.84 -49.29 79.76
CA THR A 1045 0.22 -49.52 78.45
C THR A 1045 -1.28 -49.19 78.46
N VAL A 1046 -1.86 -48.99 77.27
CA VAL A 1046 -3.23 -48.46 77.10
C VAL A 1046 -4.16 -49.52 76.52
N GLN A 1047 -4.96 -50.15 77.39
CA GLN A 1047 -5.92 -51.19 76.99
C GLN A 1047 -6.96 -50.72 75.96
N SER A 1048 -6.79 -51.11 74.69
CA SER A 1048 -7.83 -51.05 73.64
C SER A 1048 -8.57 -52.39 73.44
N GLY A 1049 -7.96 -53.51 73.87
CA GLY A 1049 -8.62 -54.78 74.13
C GLY A 1049 -8.63 -55.79 72.96
N VAL A 1050 -8.65 -57.08 73.33
CA VAL A 1050 -8.43 -58.26 72.47
C VAL A 1050 -7.00 -58.40 71.94
N ASP A 1051 -6.25 -57.32 71.84
CA ASP A 1051 -4.80 -57.34 71.61
C ASP A 1051 -4.06 -57.39 72.97
N ASP A 1052 -2.97 -58.17 73.01
CA ASP A 1052 -2.19 -58.46 74.23
C ASP A 1052 -1.07 -57.39 74.41
N ASP A 1053 -1.38 -56.22 75.00
CA ASP A 1053 -0.40 -55.12 75.20
C ASP A 1053 0.82 -55.59 76.02
N SER A 1054 2.05 -55.41 75.49
CA SER A 1054 3.26 -55.95 76.12
C SER A 1054 4.35 -54.94 76.50
N ILE A 1055 4.96 -55.12 77.68
CA ILE A 1055 6.23 -54.46 78.06
C ILE A 1055 7.37 -55.48 77.95
N SER A 1056 8.25 -55.29 76.96
CA SER A 1056 9.41 -56.16 76.73
C SER A 1056 10.73 -55.50 77.18
N ILE A 1057 11.39 -56.09 78.17
CA ILE A 1057 12.68 -55.63 78.70
C ILE A 1057 13.77 -56.60 78.27
N ALA A 1058 14.67 -56.17 77.38
CA ALA A 1058 15.79 -56.97 76.89
C ALA A 1058 16.86 -57.20 77.98
N ALA A 1059 18.03 -57.75 77.61
CA ALA A 1059 19.15 -58.00 78.54
C ALA A 1059 19.89 -56.71 78.94
N VAL A 1060 19.18 -55.78 79.59
CA VAL A 1060 19.57 -54.38 79.80
C VAL A 1060 19.47 -53.97 81.28
N THR A 1061 20.10 -52.86 81.65
CA THR A 1061 19.96 -52.25 82.98
C THR A 1061 19.01 -51.07 82.94
N LEU A 1062 18.01 -51.04 83.83
CA LEU A 1062 17.12 -49.91 84.07
C LEU A 1062 17.38 -49.41 85.50
N ASP A 1063 18.01 -48.23 85.67
CA ASP A 1063 18.24 -47.59 86.98
C ASP A 1063 17.37 -46.33 87.14
N ALA A 1064 16.63 -46.26 88.25
CA ALA A 1064 15.83 -45.09 88.63
C ALA A 1064 16.56 -44.11 89.59
N ASN A 1065 17.86 -44.28 89.85
CA ASN A 1065 18.72 -43.35 90.59
C ASN A 1065 18.17 -42.87 91.96
N GLY A 1066 17.44 -43.75 92.66
CA GLY A 1066 16.80 -43.46 93.95
C GLY A 1066 15.30 -43.14 93.90
N GLY A 1067 14.71 -43.00 92.70
CA GLY A 1067 13.28 -42.92 92.48
C GLY A 1067 12.60 -44.28 92.27
N ASN A 1068 11.31 -44.24 91.93
CA ASN A 1068 10.52 -45.45 91.70
C ASN A 1068 10.66 -45.98 90.26
N ILE A 1069 10.49 -47.29 90.12
CA ILE A 1069 10.21 -47.95 88.84
C ILE A 1069 8.77 -48.48 88.92
N SER A 1070 7.95 -48.22 87.91
CA SER A 1070 6.59 -48.75 87.81
C SER A 1070 6.34 -49.24 86.40
N PHE A 1071 5.81 -50.46 86.27
CA PHE A 1071 5.30 -51.02 85.02
C PHE A 1071 3.85 -51.44 85.21
N ALA A 1072 2.98 -51.08 84.27
CA ALA A 1072 1.60 -51.54 84.18
C ALA A 1072 1.31 -51.97 82.74
N SER A 1073 0.95 -53.23 82.53
CA SER A 1073 0.69 -53.85 81.22
C SER A 1073 0.12 -55.23 81.43
N ASP A 1074 -0.67 -55.75 80.49
CA ASP A 1074 -1.24 -57.09 80.61
C ASP A 1074 -0.13 -58.15 80.57
N ASP A 1075 0.81 -58.06 79.61
CA ASP A 1075 2.04 -58.87 79.58
C ASP A 1075 3.31 -58.06 79.92
N ILE A 1076 4.13 -58.54 80.87
CA ILE A 1076 5.44 -57.94 81.23
C ILE A 1076 6.56 -58.96 81.10
N ASP A 1077 7.27 -58.90 79.99
CA ASP A 1077 8.28 -59.87 79.56
C ASP A 1077 9.70 -59.37 79.88
N ILE A 1078 10.30 -59.91 80.93
CA ILE A 1078 11.61 -59.46 81.45
C ILE A 1078 12.69 -60.50 81.16
N ASN A 1079 13.71 -60.12 80.39
CA ASN A 1079 14.85 -60.99 80.12
C ASN A 1079 15.53 -61.42 81.44
N PRO A 1080 15.89 -62.71 81.63
CA PRO A 1080 16.56 -63.18 82.85
C PRO A 1080 17.91 -62.51 83.16
N SER A 1081 18.50 -61.79 82.21
CA SER A 1081 19.75 -61.03 82.35
C SER A 1081 19.53 -59.52 82.53
N ALA A 1082 18.27 -59.05 82.56
CA ALA A 1082 17.95 -57.65 82.82
C ALA A 1082 18.24 -57.30 84.30
N SER A 1083 18.55 -56.03 84.55
CA SER A 1083 18.85 -55.51 85.89
C SER A 1083 18.00 -54.28 86.19
N LEU A 1084 17.13 -54.40 87.19
CA LEU A 1084 16.23 -53.33 87.64
C LEU A 1084 16.76 -52.77 88.96
N VAL A 1085 17.19 -51.51 88.96
CA VAL A 1085 17.94 -50.90 90.07
C VAL A 1085 17.36 -49.53 90.42
N SER A 1086 17.57 -49.07 91.65
CA SER A 1086 17.32 -47.68 92.03
C SER A 1086 18.40 -47.24 93.02
N THR A 1087 19.47 -46.65 92.51
CA THR A 1087 20.65 -46.29 93.30
C THR A 1087 20.55 -44.88 93.92
N GLY A 1088 19.89 -44.72 95.08
CA GLY A 1088 19.92 -43.40 95.74
C GLY A 1088 19.34 -43.22 97.14
N ALA A 1089 18.17 -43.77 97.46
CA ALA A 1089 17.49 -43.44 98.73
C ALA A 1089 16.69 -44.61 99.34
N SER A 1090 16.58 -44.63 100.68
CA SER A 1090 15.74 -45.61 101.38
C SER A 1090 14.26 -45.29 101.21
N GLY A 1091 13.58 -45.98 100.30
CA GLY A 1091 12.14 -45.81 100.07
C GLY A 1091 11.66 -46.05 98.64
N ALA A 1092 12.56 -46.15 97.67
CA ALA A 1092 12.24 -46.49 96.29
C ALA A 1092 11.50 -47.83 96.18
N THR A 1093 10.49 -47.89 95.32
CA THR A 1093 9.73 -49.10 94.99
C THR A 1093 9.88 -49.45 93.52
N VAL A 1094 10.05 -50.75 93.23
CA VAL A 1094 9.81 -51.34 91.91
C VAL A 1094 8.43 -52.00 91.96
N THR A 1095 7.50 -51.54 91.13
CA THR A 1095 6.11 -51.99 91.10
C THR A 1095 5.78 -52.59 89.73
N PHE A 1096 5.13 -53.75 89.74
CA PHE A 1096 4.58 -54.39 88.55
C PHE A 1096 3.07 -54.55 88.75
N THR A 1097 2.29 -54.17 87.75
CA THR A 1097 0.82 -54.29 87.73
C THR A 1097 0.44 -54.96 86.41
N ALA A 1098 0.24 -56.27 86.44
CA ALA A 1098 -0.13 -57.09 85.28
C ALA A 1098 -1.27 -58.04 85.65
N GLU A 1099 -1.90 -58.68 84.66
CA GLU A 1099 -3.07 -59.56 84.86
C GLU A 1099 -2.71 -61.01 85.32
#